data_AF-A0AA39ZGT5-F1
#
_entry.id   AF-A0AA39ZGT5-F1
#
_cell.length_a   1.000
_cell.length_b   1.000
_cell.length_c   1.000
_cell.angle_alpha   90.00
_cell.angle_beta   90.00
_cell.angle_gamma   90.00
#
_symmetry.space_group_name_H-M   'P 1'
#
loop_
_entity.id
_entity.type
_entity.pdbx_description
1 polymer ?
#
loop_
_entity_poly.entity_id
_entity_poly.type
_entity_poly.pdbx_seq_one_letter_code
_entity_poly.pdbx_strand_id
1 'polypeptide(L)'
;MAFVIVLRLFILAYFVTACLGQERRQQQQQQRPTAYNYGFDVHRRVKRQFAEPLTMVVRGDAGKQAGDVQVRREIRELEQDRDVWTLYLLGMSMMQFTDQTLPTSWYGITGIHGMPHQTWGGVRPTPGNEETGYCTHSSILFPTWHRPYLALYEQVLTNVMRMIAEWWPDAEKQRYVAAVKRFRIPYWDWATYPPSGGSVLPMSVGGSPFVDVNGPNGVQRISNPLFSYTFRPLNTTAFRQAPWNTWTETLRSPTNWGPGAQSNNSMVAMTIDQNQRSLSQRLYILFSNYGDYRRFSNNAWIPFVNNASYDSLESLHDTVHNLAGGGGMGQPNIQGGHMSFIPYSAFDPIFFLHHTMVDRIFAMWQTLYPQSWVTPAEAILNSYTTSRGQTQDSQTPLTPFFANANGGFWTSDSVRDFTKFGYTYTELTDLAGTSNAQAGVRRAINRLYGASSPANMFLRELRAQGIKGGRGKGGSSRIGQQSSQHRPGGRELGGIEDDSYREWIVNVRAKKQALDGPYSIYFFFGTPPEDKADWAQAENHVGTMGVFAADGAGMGGMREAMRELEVSGTVPLTTGLIRAVQEGRLGGLDQGEVVRFLKEELVVVVLGPGGKEYGVTEVEGLRLGVGSFRVRLPGSEDELPVWGEEEGGFDLV
;
A
#
# COMPACT_ATOMS: atom_id res chain seq x y z
N MET A 1 -25.22 63.18 22.21
CA MET A 1 -25.58 62.08 21.28
C MET A 1 -24.34 61.36 20.74
N ALA A 2 -23.29 62.07 20.28
CA ALA A 2 -22.05 61.47 19.77
C ALA A 2 -21.29 60.57 20.76
N PHE A 3 -21.21 60.94 22.05
CA PHE A 3 -20.47 60.18 23.08
C PHE A 3 -21.04 58.78 23.34
N VAL A 4 -22.37 58.63 23.27
CA VAL A 4 -23.06 57.35 23.47
C VAL A 4 -22.83 56.39 22.30
N ILE A 5 -22.71 56.93 21.08
CA ILE A 5 -22.42 56.14 19.87
C ILE A 5 -20.99 55.61 19.90
N VAL A 6 -20.03 56.46 20.28
CA VAL A 6 -18.62 56.05 20.42
C VAL A 6 -18.45 54.97 21.49
N LEU A 7 -19.10 55.13 22.65
CA LEU A 7 -19.03 54.13 23.72
C LEU A 7 -19.64 52.78 23.30
N ARG A 8 -20.75 52.79 22.54
CA ARG A 8 -21.34 51.55 21.99
C ARG A 8 -20.45 50.85 20.97
N LEU A 9 -19.74 51.61 20.12
CA LEU A 9 -18.79 51.06 19.15
C LEU A 9 -17.56 50.43 19.84
N PHE A 10 -17.05 51.06 20.92
CA PHE A 10 -15.96 50.49 21.70
C PHE A 10 -16.35 49.20 22.43
N ILE A 11 -17.55 49.16 23.01
CA ILE A 11 -18.07 47.95 23.66
C ILE A 11 -18.25 46.82 22.63
N LEU A 12 -18.83 47.12 21.45
CA LEU A 12 -18.99 46.14 20.38
C LEU A 12 -17.65 45.61 19.88
N ALA A 13 -16.66 46.49 19.66
CA ALA A 13 -15.32 46.09 19.26
C ALA A 13 -14.63 45.21 20.32
N TYR A 14 -14.81 45.52 21.61
CA TYR A 14 -14.28 44.71 22.71
C TYR A 14 -14.92 43.31 22.76
N PHE A 15 -16.24 43.21 22.61
CA PHE A 15 -16.94 41.91 22.58
C PHE A 15 -16.57 41.08 21.34
N VAL A 16 -16.44 41.69 20.16
CA VAL A 16 -15.98 41.00 18.95
C VAL A 16 -14.55 40.49 19.13
N THR A 17 -13.65 41.30 19.70
CA THR A 17 -12.26 40.88 19.96
C THR A 17 -12.18 39.77 21.02
N ALA A 18 -13.04 39.82 22.05
CA ALA A 18 -13.12 38.79 23.09
C ALA A 18 -13.69 37.47 22.53
N CYS A 19 -14.73 37.51 21.69
CA CYS A 19 -15.28 36.32 21.02
C CYS A 19 -14.26 35.70 20.06
N LEU A 20 -13.58 36.49 19.22
CA LEU A 20 -12.51 36.01 18.34
C LEU A 20 -11.32 35.44 19.13
N GLY A 21 -11.01 36.00 20.30
CA GLY A 21 -10.01 35.46 21.22
C GLY A 21 -10.42 34.13 21.85
N GLN A 22 -11.71 33.94 22.13
CA GLN A 22 -12.27 32.70 22.68
C GLN A 22 -12.38 31.60 21.62
N GLU A 23 -12.76 31.93 20.38
CA GLU A 23 -12.71 31.02 19.22
C GLU A 23 -11.27 30.60 18.88
N ARG A 24 -10.30 31.54 18.88
CA ARG A 24 -8.87 31.18 18.73
C ARG A 24 -8.36 30.28 19.84
N ARG A 25 -8.79 30.49 21.10
CA ARG A 25 -8.41 29.62 22.22
C ARG A 25 -9.06 28.24 22.12
N GLN A 26 -10.30 28.15 21.64
CA GLN A 26 -10.96 26.86 21.38
C GLN A 26 -10.30 26.11 20.20
N GLN A 27 -9.94 26.81 19.12
CA GLN A 27 -9.16 26.25 18.02
C GLN A 27 -7.75 25.83 18.47
N GLN A 28 -7.07 26.60 19.32
CA GLN A 28 -5.76 26.25 19.88
C GLN A 28 -5.82 25.13 20.94
N GLN A 29 -6.91 24.99 21.70
CA GLN A 29 -7.14 23.84 22.57
C GLN A 29 -7.48 22.56 21.79
N GLN A 30 -8.13 22.69 20.62
CA GLN A 30 -8.34 21.59 19.67
C GLN A 30 -7.05 21.17 18.94
N GLN A 31 -5.99 21.98 18.94
CA GLN A 31 -4.74 21.70 18.21
C GLN A 31 -3.75 20.79 18.94
N ARG A 32 -3.90 20.51 20.24
CA ARG A 32 -3.02 19.55 20.92
C ARG A 32 -3.54 18.13 20.70
N PRO A 33 -2.71 17.18 20.24
CA PRO A 33 -3.14 15.81 20.11
C PRO A 33 -3.55 15.27 21.48
N THR A 34 -4.72 14.64 21.53
CA THR A 34 -5.34 14.17 22.78
C THR A 34 -5.43 12.65 22.77
N ALA A 35 -4.85 12.02 23.79
CA ALA A 35 -5.05 10.61 24.07
C ALA A 35 -6.38 10.39 24.78
N TYR A 36 -6.87 9.15 24.76
CA TYR A 36 -7.97 8.75 25.63
C TYR A 36 -7.55 8.83 27.12
N ASN A 37 -8.35 9.50 27.95
CA ASN A 37 -8.10 9.59 29.38
C ASN A 37 -8.82 8.44 30.12
N TYR A 38 -8.05 7.48 30.61
CA TYR A 38 -8.54 6.30 31.33
C TYR A 38 -8.96 6.57 32.78
N GLY A 39 -8.84 7.81 33.28
CA GLY A 39 -9.18 8.17 34.67
C GLY A 39 -8.04 7.93 35.67
N PHE A 40 -6.85 7.56 35.20
CA PHE A 40 -5.65 7.35 35.99
C PHE A 40 -4.38 7.56 35.16
N ASP A 41 -3.24 7.70 35.82
CA ASP A 41 -1.93 7.77 35.15
C ASP A 41 -1.57 6.41 34.54
N VAL A 42 -1.82 6.28 33.23
CA VAL A 42 -1.49 5.08 32.46
C VAL A 42 0.00 4.78 32.56
N HIS A 43 0.87 5.77 32.38
CA HIS A 43 2.32 5.56 32.33
C HIS A 43 2.83 4.91 33.61
N ARG A 44 2.37 5.41 34.77
CA ARG A 44 2.71 4.81 36.07
C ARG A 44 2.19 3.39 36.22
N ARG A 45 1.01 3.07 35.68
CA ARG A 45 0.35 1.77 35.81
C ARG A 45 0.93 0.68 34.89
N VAL A 46 1.41 1.05 33.70
CA VAL A 46 1.78 0.10 32.63
C VAL A 46 3.27 0.06 32.31
N LYS A 47 4.11 0.91 32.94
CA LYS A 47 5.55 1.05 32.63
C LYS A 47 6.31 -0.27 32.49
N ARG A 48 6.03 -1.26 33.37
CA ARG A 48 6.69 -2.58 33.30
C ARG A 48 6.26 -3.36 32.05
N GLN A 49 4.97 -3.36 31.72
CA GLN A 49 4.40 -4.16 30.62
C GLN A 49 4.89 -3.74 29.23
N PHE A 50 5.26 -2.47 29.04
CA PHE A 50 5.85 -1.95 27.80
C PHE A 50 7.40 -1.97 27.80
N ALA A 51 8.02 -2.45 28.87
CA ALA A 51 9.48 -2.52 29.02
C ALA A 51 10.03 -3.96 29.07
N GLU A 52 9.17 -4.98 29.14
CA GLU A 52 9.59 -6.37 29.29
C GLU A 52 10.26 -6.93 28.02
N PRO A 53 11.48 -7.49 28.10
CA PRO A 53 12.16 -8.08 26.94
C PRO A 53 11.37 -9.22 26.26
N LEU A 54 10.51 -9.91 27.00
CA LEU A 54 9.66 -10.99 26.50
C LEU A 54 8.54 -10.54 25.53
N THR A 55 8.28 -9.24 25.40
CA THR A 55 7.37 -8.70 24.39
C THR A 55 8.04 -8.46 23.03
N MET A 56 9.38 -8.56 22.96
CA MET A 56 10.17 -8.43 21.73
C MET A 56 10.28 -9.75 20.94
N VAL A 57 10.00 -10.88 21.58
CA VAL A 57 9.85 -12.17 20.86
C VAL A 57 8.54 -12.13 20.09
N VAL A 58 8.62 -12.29 18.77
CA VAL A 58 7.45 -12.41 17.90
C VAL A 58 6.97 -13.85 18.03
N ARG A 59 5.96 -14.07 18.86
CA ARG A 59 5.51 -15.40 19.21
C ARG A 59 4.80 -16.02 18.01
N GLY A 60 5.28 -17.20 17.61
CA GLY A 60 4.45 -18.14 16.88
C GLY A 60 3.49 -18.81 17.86
N ASP A 61 2.23 -18.97 17.47
CA ASP A 61 1.19 -19.70 18.19
C ASP A 61 1.42 -21.23 18.05
N ALA A 62 2.60 -21.71 18.47
CA ALA A 62 2.91 -23.14 18.55
C ALA A 62 2.06 -23.78 19.67
N GLY A 63 0.88 -24.31 19.33
CA GLY A 63 0.05 -25.11 20.23
C GLY A 63 -1.43 -24.74 20.33
N LYS A 64 -1.94 -23.84 19.50
CA LYS A 64 -3.37 -23.50 19.44
C LYS A 64 -4.11 -24.37 18.42
N GLN A 65 -5.36 -24.74 18.71
CA GLN A 65 -6.19 -25.60 17.83
C GLN A 65 -6.70 -24.80 16.62
N ALA A 66 -7.20 -25.50 15.59
CA ALA A 66 -7.70 -24.88 14.35
C ALA A 66 -8.74 -23.73 14.53
N GLY A 67 -9.39 -23.62 15.70
CA GLY A 67 -10.32 -22.54 16.04
C GLY A 67 -9.68 -21.20 16.46
N ASP A 68 -8.35 -21.13 16.60
CA ASP A 68 -7.64 -19.94 17.09
C ASP A 68 -7.08 -19.04 15.98
N VAL A 69 -7.08 -19.51 14.72
CA VAL A 69 -6.72 -18.71 13.54
C VAL A 69 -7.89 -17.78 13.19
N GLN A 70 -7.64 -16.48 13.10
CA GLN A 70 -8.68 -15.47 12.83
C GLN A 70 -8.39 -14.69 11.56
N VAL A 71 -9.44 -14.18 10.92
CA VAL A 71 -9.31 -13.42 9.66
C VAL A 71 -8.80 -12.01 9.93
N ARG A 72 -7.72 -11.61 9.24
CA ARG A 72 -7.41 -10.19 9.00
C ARG A 72 -8.42 -9.66 8.00
N ARG A 73 -9.37 -8.85 8.48
CA ARG A 73 -10.51 -8.32 7.72
C ARG A 73 -10.12 -7.07 6.94
N GLU A 74 -10.86 -6.77 5.88
CA GLU A 74 -10.75 -5.44 5.26
C GLU A 74 -11.19 -4.39 6.30
N ILE A 75 -10.55 -3.22 6.31
CA ILE A 75 -10.77 -2.22 7.37
C ILE A 75 -12.24 -1.78 7.53
N ARG A 76 -12.98 -1.61 6.44
CA ARG A 76 -14.41 -1.24 6.47
C ARG A 76 -15.28 -2.38 6.98
N GLU A 77 -14.85 -3.63 6.82
CA GLU A 77 -15.49 -4.79 7.46
C GLU A 77 -15.20 -4.83 8.97
N LEU A 78 -13.96 -4.53 9.38
CA LEU A 78 -13.59 -4.45 10.80
C LEU A 78 -14.38 -3.35 11.52
N GLU A 79 -14.60 -2.21 10.88
CA GLU A 79 -15.38 -1.08 11.39
C GLU A 79 -16.82 -1.44 11.80
N GLN A 80 -17.40 -2.48 11.18
CA GLN A 80 -18.74 -2.96 11.51
C GLN A 80 -18.78 -3.68 12.87
N ASP A 81 -17.66 -4.27 13.32
CA ASP A 81 -17.51 -4.88 14.65
C ASP A 81 -17.15 -3.79 15.66
N ARG A 82 -18.17 -3.10 16.19
CA ARG A 82 -18.01 -1.91 17.04
C ARG A 82 -17.12 -2.11 18.26
N ASP A 83 -17.11 -3.31 18.84
CA ASP A 83 -16.30 -3.64 20.02
C ASP A 83 -14.83 -3.74 19.66
N VAL A 84 -14.54 -4.49 18.59
CA VAL A 84 -13.17 -4.64 18.09
C VAL A 84 -12.65 -3.32 17.56
N TRP A 85 -13.48 -2.55 16.84
CA TRP A 85 -13.13 -1.23 16.35
C TRP A 85 -12.78 -0.26 17.48
N THR A 86 -13.59 -0.24 18.54
CA THR A 86 -13.35 0.60 19.73
C THR A 86 -12.02 0.24 20.40
N LEU A 87 -11.77 -1.06 20.63
CA LEU A 87 -10.50 -1.50 21.20
C LEU A 87 -9.32 -1.19 20.28
N TYR A 88 -9.50 -1.29 18.95
CA TYR A 88 -8.46 -1.00 17.99
C TYR A 88 -8.03 0.48 18.08
N LEU A 89 -9.00 1.40 18.08
CA LEU A 89 -8.72 2.84 18.24
C LEU A 89 -8.07 3.16 19.60
N LEU A 90 -8.55 2.57 20.69
CA LEU A 90 -7.98 2.80 22.02
C LEU A 90 -6.57 2.21 22.17
N GLY A 91 -6.34 1.02 21.62
CA GLY A 91 -5.04 0.36 21.62
C GLY A 91 -4.00 1.14 20.82
N MET A 92 -4.38 1.58 19.61
CA MET A 92 -3.56 2.44 18.76
C MET A 92 -3.24 3.76 19.45
N SER A 93 -4.25 4.43 20.02
CA SER A 93 -4.07 5.67 20.78
C SER A 93 -3.07 5.44 21.93
N MET A 94 -3.21 4.37 22.71
CA MET A 94 -2.27 4.08 23.79
C MET A 94 -0.84 3.81 23.28
N MET A 95 -0.67 3.00 22.23
CA MET A 95 0.66 2.72 21.66
C MET A 95 1.35 3.98 21.14
N GLN A 96 0.60 4.88 20.50
CA GLN A 96 1.14 6.14 19.98
C GLN A 96 1.53 7.10 21.10
N PHE A 97 0.80 7.14 22.21
CA PHE A 97 1.11 8.00 23.35
C PHE A 97 2.04 7.35 24.39
N THR A 98 2.47 6.11 24.16
CA THR A 98 3.51 5.46 24.96
C THR A 98 4.85 6.15 24.70
N ASP A 99 5.66 6.32 25.76
CA ASP A 99 6.99 6.93 25.70
C ASP A 99 7.85 6.34 24.56
N GLN A 100 8.32 7.21 23.66
CA GLN A 100 9.07 6.83 22.46
C GLN A 100 10.40 6.11 22.76
N THR A 101 10.92 6.24 23.99
CA THR A 101 12.13 5.51 24.43
C THR A 101 11.90 4.02 24.63
N LEU A 102 10.64 3.58 24.73
CA LEU A 102 10.30 2.18 24.91
C LEU A 102 10.31 1.44 23.56
N PRO A 103 10.98 0.27 23.45
CA PRO A 103 11.07 -0.49 22.20
C PRO A 103 9.72 -0.92 21.60
N THR A 104 8.69 -1.09 22.43
CA THR A 104 7.34 -1.47 22.00
C THR A 104 6.35 -0.29 21.92
N SER A 105 6.85 0.95 22.03
CA SER A 105 6.05 2.12 21.65
C SER A 105 5.79 2.15 20.15
N TRP A 106 4.86 2.98 19.69
CA TRP A 106 4.69 3.23 18.25
C TRP A 106 6.01 3.61 17.59
N TYR A 107 6.73 4.60 18.14
CA TYR A 107 8.03 5.05 17.63
C TYR A 107 9.07 3.91 17.62
N GLY A 108 9.10 3.09 18.68
CA GLY A 108 10.02 1.97 18.81
C GLY A 108 9.85 0.90 17.72
N ILE A 109 8.60 0.52 17.44
CA ILE A 109 8.26 -0.50 16.43
C ILE A 109 8.37 0.06 15.02
N THR A 110 7.86 1.27 14.79
CA THR A 110 7.92 1.91 13.46
C THR A 110 9.36 2.24 13.05
N GLY A 111 10.21 2.58 14.03
CA GLY A 111 11.62 2.84 13.80
C GLY A 111 12.49 1.63 13.43
N ILE A 112 11.96 0.40 13.48
CA ILE A 112 12.65 -0.80 12.95
C ILE A 112 12.83 -0.68 11.44
N HIS A 113 11.86 -0.10 10.74
CA HIS A 113 11.85 -0.05 9.28
C HIS A 113 13.01 0.78 8.71
N GLY A 114 13.27 1.94 9.31
CA GLY A 114 14.19 2.96 8.78
C GLY A 114 14.78 3.80 9.91
N MET A 115 14.39 5.07 9.95
CA MET A 115 14.84 5.99 10.98
C MET A 115 14.26 5.62 12.36
N PRO A 116 14.99 5.81 13.48
CA PRO A 116 16.26 6.53 13.58
C PRO A 116 17.52 5.62 13.52
N HIS A 117 17.45 4.43 12.93
CA HIS A 117 18.54 3.44 12.88
C HIS A 117 18.94 2.87 14.26
N GLN A 118 17.97 2.78 15.15
CA GLN A 118 18.20 2.26 16.49
C GLN A 118 18.35 0.74 16.51
N THR A 119 19.26 0.26 17.35
CA THR A 119 19.35 -1.17 17.68
C THR A 119 18.06 -1.61 18.36
N TRP A 120 17.44 -2.67 17.85
CA TRP A 120 16.20 -3.23 18.41
C TRP A 120 16.46 -4.64 18.92
N GLY A 121 16.00 -4.94 20.14
CA GLY A 121 16.18 -6.26 20.75
C GLY A 121 17.64 -6.69 20.92
N GLY A 122 18.59 -5.74 20.95
CA GLY A 122 20.02 -6.03 21.04
C GLY A 122 20.68 -6.48 19.72
N VAL A 123 19.94 -6.54 18.62
CA VAL A 123 20.48 -6.87 17.30
C VAL A 123 21.28 -5.68 16.76
N ARG A 124 22.60 -5.77 16.80
CA ARG A 124 23.50 -4.68 16.40
C ARG A 124 23.63 -4.59 14.88
N PRO A 125 23.99 -3.41 14.34
CA PRO A 125 24.24 -3.28 12.92
C PRO A 125 25.48 -4.07 12.50
N THR A 126 25.51 -4.52 11.26
CA THR A 126 26.75 -4.92 10.60
C THR A 126 27.65 -3.68 10.50
N PRO A 127 28.97 -3.78 10.80
CA PRO A 127 29.86 -2.62 10.74
C PRO A 127 29.78 -1.89 9.38
N GLY A 128 29.53 -0.59 9.41
CA GLY A 128 29.31 0.24 8.20
C GLY A 128 27.84 0.42 7.79
N ASN A 129 26.91 -0.30 8.41
CA ASN A 129 25.47 -0.21 8.14
C ASN A 129 24.70 0.55 9.24
N GLU A 130 25.39 1.29 10.11
CA GLU A 130 24.79 2.00 11.25
C GLU A 130 23.75 3.06 10.86
N GLU A 131 23.85 3.61 9.64
CA GLU A 131 22.91 4.57 9.09
C GLU A 131 21.92 3.93 8.10
N THR A 132 21.40 2.74 8.45
CA THR A 132 20.37 2.03 7.69
C THR A 132 19.24 1.52 8.59
N GLY A 133 18.07 1.22 8.03
CA GLY A 133 17.00 0.47 8.68
C GLY A 133 17.11 -1.04 8.45
N TYR A 134 16.28 -1.81 9.17
CA TYR A 134 16.27 -3.28 9.03
C TYR A 134 15.48 -3.75 7.80
N CYS A 135 14.62 -2.90 7.23
CA CYS A 135 13.73 -3.31 6.15
C CYS A 135 14.49 -3.86 4.94
N THR A 136 13.97 -4.92 4.34
CA THR A 136 14.52 -5.51 3.12
C THR A 136 13.70 -5.04 1.93
N HIS A 137 14.25 -4.12 1.14
CA HIS A 137 13.69 -3.65 -0.13
C HIS A 137 14.60 -4.04 -1.29
N SER A 138 14.04 -4.21 -2.48
CA SER A 138 14.75 -4.68 -3.67
C SER A 138 15.50 -5.98 -3.39
N SER A 139 14.85 -6.87 -2.63
CA SER A 139 15.42 -8.10 -2.07
C SER A 139 14.40 -9.23 -2.12
N ILE A 140 14.89 -10.45 -2.38
CA ILE A 140 14.10 -11.69 -2.28
C ILE A 140 13.43 -11.88 -0.90
N LEU A 141 13.92 -11.21 0.14
CA LEU A 141 13.35 -11.30 1.48
C LEU A 141 12.17 -10.34 1.70
N PHE A 142 11.89 -9.41 0.77
CA PHE A 142 10.88 -8.35 0.92
C PHE A 142 9.53 -8.84 1.48
N PRO A 143 8.81 -9.80 0.85
CA PRO A 143 7.52 -10.23 1.38
C PRO A 143 7.65 -10.94 2.73
N THR A 144 8.70 -11.75 2.88
CA THR A 144 8.89 -12.59 4.07
C THR A 144 9.36 -11.82 5.29
N TRP A 145 10.10 -10.73 5.13
CA TRP A 145 10.57 -9.88 6.23
C TRP A 145 9.44 -9.03 6.81
N HIS A 146 8.56 -8.48 5.96
CA HIS A 146 7.43 -7.67 6.41
C HIS A 146 6.36 -8.49 7.15
N ARG A 147 6.26 -9.80 6.91
CA ARG A 147 5.31 -10.68 7.62
C ARG A 147 5.49 -10.75 9.14
N PRO A 148 6.66 -11.14 9.69
CA PRO A 148 6.90 -11.10 11.14
C PRO A 148 6.94 -9.67 11.68
N TYR A 149 7.19 -8.64 10.85
CA TYR A 149 7.04 -7.25 11.26
C TYR A 149 5.59 -6.90 11.61
N LEU A 150 4.65 -7.29 10.73
CA LEU A 150 3.21 -7.17 11.00
C LEU A 150 2.78 -7.97 12.23
N ALA A 151 3.32 -9.18 12.39
CA ALA A 151 3.01 -10.02 13.56
C ALA A 151 3.50 -9.39 14.87
N LEU A 152 4.69 -8.77 14.89
CA LEU A 152 5.18 -8.01 16.04
C LEU A 152 4.22 -6.88 16.41
N TYR A 153 3.85 -6.06 15.43
CA TYR A 153 2.93 -4.95 15.62
C TYR A 153 1.56 -5.42 16.16
N GLU A 154 0.97 -6.44 15.52
CA GLU A 154 -0.30 -7.04 15.93
C GLU A 154 -0.24 -7.63 17.35
N GLN A 155 0.86 -8.29 17.70
CA GLN A 155 1.07 -8.86 19.04
C GLN A 155 1.10 -7.77 20.10
N VAL A 156 1.89 -6.72 19.90
CA VAL A 156 2.01 -5.61 20.86
C VAL A 156 0.65 -4.93 21.01
N LEU A 157 -0.01 -4.60 19.90
CA LEU A 157 -1.32 -3.96 19.92
C LEU A 157 -2.38 -4.82 20.63
N THR A 158 -2.42 -6.11 20.36
CA THR A 158 -3.37 -7.04 21.02
C THR A 158 -3.13 -7.12 22.53
N ASN A 159 -1.87 -7.07 22.99
CA ASN A 159 -1.56 -7.03 24.41
C ASN A 159 -2.06 -5.74 25.07
N VAL A 160 -1.90 -4.60 24.39
CA VAL A 160 -2.45 -3.32 24.83
C VAL A 160 -3.98 -3.36 24.89
N MET A 161 -4.63 -3.90 23.86
CA MET A 161 -6.09 -4.05 23.84
C MET A 161 -6.59 -4.96 24.98
N ARG A 162 -5.87 -6.04 25.29
CA ARG A 162 -6.19 -6.92 26.43
C ARG A 162 -6.14 -6.18 27.76
N MET A 163 -5.13 -5.35 27.97
CA MET A 163 -5.03 -4.52 29.18
C MET A 163 -6.19 -3.52 29.27
N ILE A 164 -6.50 -2.84 28.17
CA ILE A 164 -7.59 -1.86 28.11
C ILE A 164 -8.93 -2.54 28.40
N ALA A 165 -9.18 -3.74 27.86
CA ALA A 165 -10.41 -4.50 28.09
C ALA A 165 -10.67 -4.79 29.59
N GLU A 166 -9.63 -4.98 30.40
CA GLU A 166 -9.75 -5.19 31.85
C GLU A 166 -10.18 -3.94 32.64
N TRP A 167 -10.16 -2.77 32.01
CA TRP A 167 -10.51 -1.51 32.66
C TRP A 167 -11.97 -1.10 32.45
N TRP A 168 -12.75 -1.86 31.68
CA TRP A 168 -14.19 -1.66 31.63
C TRP A 168 -14.86 -2.05 32.96
N PRO A 169 -16.01 -1.41 33.29
CA PRO A 169 -16.89 -1.90 34.35
C PRO A 169 -17.23 -3.39 34.17
N ASP A 170 -17.43 -4.10 35.28
CA ASP A 170 -17.59 -5.56 35.28
C ASP A 170 -18.72 -6.06 34.36
N ALA A 171 -19.78 -5.27 34.17
CA ALA A 171 -20.88 -5.59 33.27
C ALA A 171 -20.47 -5.68 31.78
N GLU A 172 -19.43 -4.96 31.36
CA GLU A 172 -18.97 -4.88 29.97
C GLU A 172 -17.60 -5.54 29.75
N LYS A 173 -16.82 -5.75 30.82
CA LYS A 173 -15.48 -6.34 30.77
C LYS A 173 -15.42 -7.62 29.94
N GLN A 174 -16.33 -8.57 30.19
CA GLN A 174 -16.34 -9.86 29.47
C GLN A 174 -16.58 -9.69 27.96
N ARG A 175 -17.41 -8.72 27.55
CA ARG A 175 -17.67 -8.40 26.14
C ARG A 175 -16.40 -7.92 25.43
N TYR A 176 -15.66 -7.00 26.05
CA TYR A 176 -14.41 -6.48 25.48
C TYR A 176 -13.26 -7.49 25.54
N VAL A 177 -13.15 -8.29 26.61
CA VAL A 177 -12.20 -9.42 26.66
C VAL A 177 -12.46 -10.43 25.53
N ALA A 178 -13.74 -10.72 25.22
CA ALA A 178 -14.10 -11.56 24.08
C ALA A 178 -13.78 -10.89 22.73
N ALA A 179 -13.95 -9.57 22.61
CA ALA A 179 -13.62 -8.82 21.39
C ALA A 179 -12.13 -8.84 21.07
N VAL A 180 -11.23 -8.77 22.07
CA VAL A 180 -9.77 -8.89 21.86
C VAL A 180 -9.40 -10.17 21.11
N LYS A 181 -10.10 -11.29 21.38
CA LYS A 181 -9.81 -12.58 20.71
C LYS A 181 -10.13 -12.55 19.21
N ARG A 182 -11.10 -11.73 18.79
CA ARG A 182 -11.54 -11.55 17.40
C ARG A 182 -10.71 -10.52 16.63
N PHE A 183 -9.83 -9.77 17.31
CA PHE A 183 -9.02 -8.76 16.64
C PHE A 183 -7.90 -9.41 15.82
N ARG A 184 -7.78 -8.97 14.58
CA ARG A 184 -6.57 -9.05 13.77
C ARG A 184 -6.40 -7.72 13.05
N ILE A 185 -5.16 -7.33 12.76
CA ILE A 185 -4.87 -6.06 12.06
C ILE A 185 -5.60 -6.05 10.71
N PRO A 186 -6.33 -4.97 10.37
CA PRO A 186 -7.06 -4.93 9.12
C PRO A 186 -6.14 -4.63 7.94
N TYR A 187 -6.56 -5.04 6.74
CA TYR A 187 -5.91 -4.63 5.48
C TYR A 187 -6.69 -3.52 4.79
N TRP A 188 -5.96 -2.71 4.01
CA TRP A 188 -6.51 -1.70 3.11
C TRP A 188 -6.43 -2.20 1.66
N ASP A 189 -7.55 -2.66 1.11
CA ASP A 189 -7.60 -3.16 -0.28
C ASP A 189 -7.68 -1.98 -1.27
N TRP A 190 -6.51 -1.49 -1.69
CA TRP A 190 -6.39 -0.42 -2.68
C TRP A 190 -6.67 -0.87 -4.12
N ALA A 191 -6.83 -2.17 -4.35
CA ALA A 191 -7.04 -2.75 -5.68
C ALA A 191 -8.52 -3.08 -5.96
N THR A 192 -9.41 -2.98 -4.97
CA THR A 192 -10.84 -3.25 -5.16
C THR A 192 -11.63 -1.95 -5.29
N TYR A 193 -12.71 -1.96 -6.09
CA TYR A 193 -13.63 -0.82 -6.14
C TYR A 193 -14.19 -0.52 -4.74
N PRO A 194 -14.14 0.74 -4.29
CA PRO A 194 -14.76 1.10 -3.01
C PRO A 194 -16.30 0.96 -3.11
N PRO A 195 -17.00 0.87 -1.97
CA PRO A 195 -18.46 0.94 -1.95
C PRO A 195 -18.97 2.18 -2.70
N SER A 196 -20.15 2.07 -3.32
CA SER A 196 -20.75 3.16 -4.11
C SER A 196 -20.77 4.49 -3.34
N GLY A 197 -20.21 5.55 -3.94
CA GLY A 197 -20.11 6.88 -3.33
C GLY A 197 -19.00 7.02 -2.30
N GLY A 198 -18.16 5.99 -2.09
CA GLY A 198 -16.96 6.03 -1.27
C GLY A 198 -15.68 6.19 -2.08
N SER A 199 -14.57 6.44 -1.37
CA SER A 199 -13.21 6.42 -1.90
C SER A 199 -12.48 5.14 -1.48
N VAL A 200 -11.44 4.75 -2.22
CA VAL A 200 -10.47 3.72 -1.87
C VAL A 200 -9.78 4.07 -0.56
N LEU A 201 -9.45 5.33 -0.28
CA LEU A 201 -8.99 5.75 1.04
C LEU A 201 -10.18 5.73 2.02
N PRO A 202 -10.17 4.91 3.09
CA PRO A 202 -11.29 4.84 4.02
C PRO A 202 -11.50 6.15 4.78
N MET A 203 -12.76 6.52 5.02
CA MET A 203 -13.11 7.74 5.78
C MET A 203 -12.60 7.70 7.23
N SER A 204 -12.51 6.52 7.83
CA SER A 204 -11.91 6.30 9.16
C SER A 204 -10.42 6.65 9.22
N VAL A 205 -9.73 6.65 8.07
CA VAL A 205 -8.29 6.91 7.95
C VAL A 205 -8.02 8.34 7.49
N GLY A 206 -8.72 8.81 6.45
CA GLY A 206 -8.46 10.11 5.84
C GLY A 206 -9.43 11.23 6.20
N GLY A 207 -10.62 10.91 6.74
CA GLY A 207 -11.75 11.83 6.78
C GLY A 207 -11.73 12.87 7.90
N SER A 208 -11.21 12.53 9.07
CA SER A 208 -11.16 13.43 10.23
C SER A 208 -9.94 13.17 11.11
N PRO A 209 -9.25 14.23 11.59
CA PRO A 209 -8.15 14.11 12.55
C PRO A 209 -8.63 13.77 13.97
N PHE A 210 -9.95 13.74 14.22
CA PHE A 210 -10.54 13.39 15.50
C PHE A 210 -11.61 12.29 15.35
N VAL A 211 -11.77 11.50 16.40
CA VAL A 211 -12.80 10.46 16.49
C VAL A 211 -13.38 10.41 17.91
N ASP A 212 -14.70 10.19 18.01
CA ASP A 212 -15.39 9.99 19.28
C ASP A 212 -15.38 8.49 19.62
N VAL A 213 -14.85 8.12 20.79
CA VAL A 213 -14.64 6.73 21.20
C VAL A 213 -15.30 6.46 22.55
N ASN A 214 -16.13 5.41 22.61
CA ASN A 214 -16.76 4.96 23.84
C ASN A 214 -15.84 3.99 24.60
N GLY A 215 -14.92 4.53 25.39
CA GLY A 215 -13.97 3.74 26.18
C GLY A 215 -14.42 3.46 27.62
N PRO A 216 -13.55 2.87 28.46
CA PRO A 216 -13.89 2.44 29.82
C PRO A 216 -14.22 3.59 30.78
N ASN A 217 -13.80 4.82 30.45
CA ASN A 217 -14.08 6.06 31.18
C ASN A 217 -15.03 6.97 30.38
N GLY A 218 -16.01 6.36 29.71
CA GLY A 218 -17.04 7.05 28.93
C GLY A 218 -16.60 7.50 27.53
N VAL A 219 -17.52 8.17 26.84
CA VAL A 219 -17.30 8.70 25.49
C VAL A 219 -16.37 9.91 25.55
N GLN A 220 -15.29 9.87 24.76
CA GLN A 220 -14.33 10.96 24.66
C GLN A 220 -13.96 11.21 23.21
N ARG A 221 -13.79 12.49 22.85
CA ARG A 221 -13.16 12.89 21.59
C ARG A 221 -11.65 12.81 21.75
N ILE A 222 -11.00 12.03 20.90
CA ILE A 222 -9.54 11.86 20.88
C ILE A 222 -8.99 12.17 19.50
N SER A 223 -7.67 12.37 19.41
CA SER A 223 -6.98 12.33 18.11
C SER A 223 -7.21 10.99 17.44
N ASN A 224 -7.58 11.01 16.15
CA ASN A 224 -7.76 9.80 15.36
C ASN A 224 -6.40 9.14 15.12
N PRO A 225 -6.13 7.97 15.74
CA PRO A 225 -4.82 7.35 15.64
C PRO A 225 -4.54 6.72 14.27
N LEU A 226 -5.53 6.69 13.36
CA LEU A 226 -5.35 6.27 11.96
C LEU A 226 -5.03 7.45 11.03
N PHE A 227 -5.23 8.69 11.48
CA PHE A 227 -5.06 9.88 10.66
C PHE A 227 -3.59 10.30 10.53
N SER A 228 -2.89 10.41 11.66
CA SER A 228 -1.47 10.74 11.74
C SER A 228 -0.86 10.23 13.04
N TYR A 229 0.47 10.14 13.08
CA TYR A 229 1.23 9.98 14.31
C TYR A 229 1.95 11.29 14.66
N THR A 230 1.77 11.80 15.88
CA THR A 230 2.54 12.96 16.37
C THR A 230 3.76 12.53 17.17
N PHE A 231 4.94 13.02 16.79
CA PHE A 231 6.19 12.81 17.50
C PHE A 231 6.21 13.57 18.84
N ARG A 232 6.62 12.89 19.91
CA ARG A 232 6.59 13.40 21.29
C ARG A 232 7.87 13.04 22.08
N PRO A 233 8.93 13.88 22.03
CA PRO A 233 9.14 15.00 21.10
C PRO A 233 9.60 14.52 19.71
N LEU A 234 9.65 15.44 18.75
CA LEU A 234 10.35 15.25 17.48
C LEU A 234 11.85 15.05 17.74
N ASN A 235 12.41 13.95 17.22
CA ASN A 235 13.84 13.66 17.34
C ASN A 235 14.62 14.40 16.25
N THR A 236 14.91 15.68 16.46
CA THR A 236 15.63 16.53 15.49
C THR A 236 17.10 16.17 15.32
N THR A 237 17.68 15.37 16.22
CA THR A 237 19.05 14.84 16.07
C THR A 237 19.08 13.65 15.11
N ALA A 238 18.04 12.82 15.12
CA ALA A 238 17.89 11.76 14.12
C ALA A 238 17.40 12.32 12.79
N PHE A 239 16.32 13.10 12.80
CA PHE A 239 15.76 13.72 11.60
C PHE A 239 16.52 15.01 11.34
N ARG A 240 17.68 14.93 10.67
CA ARG A 240 18.64 16.04 10.56
C ARG A 240 18.28 17.10 9.51
N GLN A 241 17.41 16.78 8.55
CA GLN A 241 17.13 17.62 7.38
C GLN A 241 15.66 18.04 7.32
N ALA A 242 15.43 19.23 6.77
CA ALA A 242 14.08 19.66 6.43
C ALA A 242 13.53 18.83 5.26
N PRO A 243 12.22 18.54 5.24
CA PRO A 243 11.21 19.01 6.20
C PRO A 243 11.07 18.13 7.46
N TRP A 244 11.72 16.95 7.51
CA TRP A 244 11.58 15.94 8.58
C TRP A 244 11.95 16.45 9.98
N ASN A 245 12.90 17.38 10.06
CA ASN A 245 13.32 18.02 11.30
C ASN A 245 12.33 19.09 11.82
N THR A 246 11.27 19.40 11.06
CA THR A 246 10.25 20.39 11.44
C THR A 246 8.84 19.82 11.57
N TRP A 247 8.53 18.73 10.87
CA TRP A 247 7.22 18.12 10.94
C TRP A 247 7.05 17.34 12.24
N THR A 248 6.16 17.84 13.10
CA THR A 248 5.88 17.22 14.40
C THR A 248 4.88 16.07 14.31
N GLU A 249 4.33 15.81 13.13
CA GLU A 249 3.47 14.67 12.85
C GLU A 249 3.68 14.11 11.45
N THR A 250 3.21 12.88 11.23
CA THR A 250 3.24 12.25 9.92
C THR A 250 2.23 12.90 9.00
N LEU A 251 2.70 13.34 7.83
CA LEU A 251 1.90 13.99 6.81
C LEU A 251 1.72 13.11 5.57
N ARG A 252 0.55 13.21 4.94
CA ARG A 252 0.20 12.60 3.65
C ARG A 252 -0.19 13.70 2.66
N SER A 253 0.45 13.75 1.50
CA SER A 253 0.30 14.83 0.50
C SER A 253 0.33 16.22 1.16
N PRO A 254 1.44 16.60 1.81
CA PRO A 254 1.50 17.78 2.66
C PRO A 254 1.13 19.07 1.90
N THR A 255 0.46 20.03 2.55
CA THR A 255 0.03 21.29 1.91
C THR A 255 1.15 22.29 1.66
N ASN A 256 2.30 22.14 2.31
CA ASN A 256 3.51 22.94 2.12
C ASN A 256 4.73 22.23 2.77
N TRP A 257 5.92 22.85 2.73
CA TRP A 257 7.16 22.30 3.31
C TRP A 257 7.50 22.84 4.71
N GLY A 258 6.74 23.81 5.19
CA GLY A 258 7.04 24.47 6.45
C GLY A 258 6.59 23.65 7.67
N PRO A 259 6.94 24.13 8.88
CA PRO A 259 6.49 23.52 10.14
C PRO A 259 4.96 23.50 10.32
N GLY A 260 4.21 24.31 9.55
CA GLY A 260 2.75 24.37 9.57
C GLY A 260 2.07 23.56 8.47
N ALA A 261 2.78 22.63 7.82
CA ALA A 261 2.20 21.74 6.83
C ALA A 261 1.13 20.81 7.45
N GLN A 262 0.10 20.51 6.66
CA GLN A 262 -0.99 19.62 7.04
C GLN A 262 -1.17 18.52 6.00
N SER A 263 -1.73 17.38 6.37
CA SER A 263 -2.09 16.32 5.42
C SER A 263 -3.23 16.77 4.50
N ASN A 264 -3.10 16.52 3.20
CA ASN A 264 -4.19 16.66 2.23
C ASN A 264 -4.74 15.27 1.84
N ASN A 265 -5.50 14.66 2.75
CA ASN A 265 -6.07 13.33 2.52
C ASN A 265 -7.10 13.29 1.36
N SER A 266 -7.71 14.43 1.01
CA SER A 266 -8.59 14.50 -0.17
C SER A 266 -7.81 14.30 -1.47
N MET A 267 -6.60 14.88 -1.57
CA MET A 267 -5.71 14.65 -2.72
C MET A 267 -5.23 13.19 -2.78
N VAL A 268 -4.92 12.60 -1.63
CA VAL A 268 -4.58 11.16 -1.55
C VAL A 268 -5.75 10.32 -2.06
N ALA A 269 -6.96 10.56 -1.56
CA ALA A 269 -8.18 9.88 -1.97
C ALA A 269 -8.41 9.98 -3.49
N MET A 270 -8.42 11.19 -4.05
CA MET A 270 -8.61 11.39 -5.50
C MET A 270 -7.56 10.63 -6.32
N THR A 271 -6.28 10.74 -5.94
CA THR A 271 -5.20 10.18 -6.77
C THR A 271 -5.16 8.64 -6.69
N ILE A 272 -5.48 8.05 -5.54
CA ILE A 272 -5.58 6.60 -5.44
C ILE A 272 -6.85 6.06 -6.11
N ASP A 273 -7.97 6.80 -6.06
CA ASP A 273 -9.20 6.44 -6.78
C ASP A 273 -8.96 6.43 -8.29
N GLN A 274 -8.26 7.45 -8.80
CA GLN A 274 -7.85 7.54 -10.20
C GLN A 274 -6.95 6.38 -10.64
N ASN A 275 -6.09 5.88 -9.74
CA ASN A 275 -5.18 4.77 -10.01
C ASN A 275 -5.77 3.38 -9.71
N GLN A 276 -6.93 3.28 -9.05
CA GLN A 276 -7.49 2.02 -8.56
C GLN A 276 -7.62 0.97 -9.68
N ARG A 277 -8.08 1.38 -10.86
CA ARG A 277 -8.23 0.47 -12.00
C ARG A 277 -6.89 -0.08 -12.48
N SER A 278 -5.88 0.77 -12.61
CA SER A 278 -4.53 0.35 -13.03
C SER A 278 -3.90 -0.58 -11.99
N LEU A 279 -4.03 -0.25 -10.70
CA LEU A 279 -3.60 -1.08 -9.58
C LEU A 279 -4.26 -2.46 -9.58
N SER A 280 -5.58 -2.53 -9.80
CA SER A 280 -6.33 -3.78 -9.92
C SER A 280 -5.84 -4.63 -11.11
N GLN A 281 -5.55 -4.00 -12.26
CA GLN A 281 -5.08 -4.71 -13.45
C GLN A 281 -3.68 -5.26 -13.24
N ARG A 282 -2.74 -4.45 -12.75
CA ARG A 282 -1.40 -4.89 -12.38
C ARG A 282 -1.43 -6.07 -11.42
N LEU A 283 -2.27 -6.02 -10.38
CA LEU A 283 -2.43 -7.13 -9.44
C LEU A 283 -2.99 -8.40 -10.09
N TYR A 284 -3.99 -8.25 -10.97
CA TYR A 284 -4.55 -9.37 -11.73
C TYR A 284 -3.52 -10.02 -12.68
N ILE A 285 -2.66 -9.20 -13.29
CA ILE A 285 -1.53 -9.64 -14.12
C ILE A 285 -0.51 -10.42 -13.26
N LEU A 286 -0.13 -9.90 -12.08
CA LEU A 286 0.78 -10.61 -11.19
C LEU A 286 0.26 -12.00 -10.82
N PHE A 287 -1.03 -12.13 -10.50
CA PHE A 287 -1.62 -13.43 -10.17
C PHE A 287 -1.74 -14.39 -11.35
N SER A 288 -1.79 -13.90 -12.59
CA SER A 288 -1.98 -14.73 -13.77
C SER A 288 -0.68 -15.06 -14.51
N ASN A 289 0.35 -14.20 -14.39
CA ASN A 289 1.55 -14.27 -15.21
C ASN A 289 2.89 -14.32 -14.43
N TYR A 290 2.88 -14.16 -13.09
CA TYR A 290 4.12 -14.08 -12.30
C TYR A 290 4.24 -15.24 -11.30
N GLY A 291 4.45 -16.46 -11.80
CA GLY A 291 4.56 -17.67 -10.97
C GLY A 291 5.93 -17.93 -10.34
N ASP A 292 6.96 -17.20 -10.75
CA ASP A 292 8.31 -17.29 -10.18
C ASP A 292 8.46 -16.34 -8.98
N TYR A 293 8.93 -16.85 -7.83
CA TYR A 293 9.03 -16.07 -6.59
C TYR A 293 9.95 -14.88 -6.76
N ARG A 294 11.12 -15.06 -7.39
CA ARG A 294 12.14 -14.01 -7.49
C ARG A 294 11.63 -12.84 -8.33
N ARG A 295 10.88 -13.10 -9.39
CA ARG A 295 10.21 -12.07 -10.20
C ARG A 295 9.03 -11.42 -9.46
N PHE A 296 8.22 -12.24 -8.80
CA PHE A 296 7.05 -11.74 -8.07
C PHE A 296 7.43 -10.88 -6.85
N SER A 297 8.48 -11.24 -6.13
CA SER A 297 8.70 -10.75 -4.77
C SER A 297 9.21 -9.31 -4.69
N ASN A 298 10.01 -8.86 -5.65
CA ASN A 298 10.81 -7.64 -5.50
C ASN A 298 10.99 -6.89 -6.83
N ASN A 299 11.24 -5.58 -6.73
CA ASN A 299 11.29 -4.66 -7.87
C ASN A 299 12.66 -4.58 -8.57
N ALA A 300 13.68 -5.27 -8.07
CA ALA A 300 15.04 -5.13 -8.58
C ALA A 300 15.15 -5.71 -9.99
N TRP A 301 15.63 -4.91 -10.94
CA TRP A 301 15.91 -5.39 -12.28
C TRP A 301 17.20 -6.22 -12.27
N ILE A 302 17.10 -7.52 -12.57
CA ILE A 302 18.24 -8.45 -12.64
C ILE A 302 18.37 -8.98 -14.08
N PRO A 303 19.39 -8.56 -14.85
CA PRO A 303 19.49 -8.78 -16.30
C PRO A 303 19.55 -10.24 -16.80
N PHE A 304 19.61 -11.23 -15.91
CA PHE A 304 19.95 -12.62 -16.26
C PHE A 304 18.73 -13.54 -16.49
N VAL A 305 17.51 -13.00 -16.52
CA VAL A 305 16.28 -13.82 -16.67
C VAL A 305 15.36 -13.20 -17.72
N ASN A 306 14.88 -14.00 -18.68
CA ASN A 306 14.02 -13.64 -19.82
C ASN A 306 13.17 -12.37 -19.61
N ASN A 307 13.40 -11.35 -20.46
CA ASN A 307 13.01 -9.94 -20.37
C ASN A 307 11.51 -9.65 -20.57
N ALA A 308 10.58 -10.51 -20.13
CA ALA A 308 9.13 -10.30 -20.33
C ALA A 308 8.35 -10.01 -19.03
N SER A 309 9.01 -10.03 -17.87
CA SER A 309 8.38 -9.87 -16.56
C SER A 309 8.97 -8.66 -15.83
N TYR A 310 8.35 -7.49 -15.95
CA TYR A 310 8.84 -6.23 -15.37
C TYR A 310 8.18 -5.86 -14.05
N ASP A 311 6.96 -6.32 -13.77
CA ASP A 311 6.25 -5.96 -12.55
C ASP A 311 6.58 -6.88 -11.37
N SER A 312 6.22 -6.45 -10.17
CA SER A 312 6.38 -7.25 -8.95
C SER A 312 5.43 -6.77 -7.87
N LEU A 313 5.25 -7.58 -6.82
CA LEU A 313 4.54 -7.17 -5.63
C LEU A 313 5.15 -5.90 -5.02
N GLU A 314 6.48 -5.80 -4.98
CA GLU A 314 7.17 -4.62 -4.46
C GLU A 314 6.97 -3.39 -5.36
N SER A 315 6.95 -3.54 -6.69
CA SER A 315 6.67 -2.43 -7.61
C SER A 315 5.25 -1.88 -7.48
N LEU A 316 4.26 -2.75 -7.21
CA LEU A 316 2.90 -2.32 -6.87
C LEU A 316 2.85 -1.61 -5.50
N HIS A 317 3.52 -2.18 -4.51
CA HIS A 317 3.68 -1.61 -3.18
C HIS A 317 4.29 -0.21 -3.24
N ASP A 318 5.32 -0.01 -4.06
CA ASP A 318 6.03 1.27 -4.24
C ASP A 318 5.12 2.34 -4.82
N THR A 319 4.31 1.99 -5.83
CA THR A 319 3.28 2.90 -6.35
C THR A 319 2.35 3.36 -5.23
N VAL A 320 1.83 2.43 -4.41
CA VAL A 320 0.88 2.79 -3.33
C VAL A 320 1.54 3.65 -2.25
N HIS A 321 2.81 3.42 -1.93
CA HIS A 321 3.58 4.31 -1.04
C HIS A 321 3.62 5.75 -1.57
N ASN A 322 3.95 5.93 -2.85
CA ASN A 322 3.99 7.24 -3.48
C ASN A 322 2.60 7.89 -3.50
N LEU A 323 1.54 7.15 -3.88
CA LEU A 323 0.17 7.66 -3.92
C LEU A 323 -0.34 8.05 -2.51
N ALA A 324 -0.11 7.20 -1.50
CA ALA A 324 -0.52 7.46 -0.12
C ALA A 324 0.24 8.63 0.50
N GLY A 325 1.49 8.84 0.11
CA GLY A 325 2.31 9.92 0.62
C GLY A 325 2.24 11.22 -0.18
N GLY A 326 1.77 11.23 -1.43
CA GLY A 326 1.86 12.40 -2.30
C GLY A 326 3.17 12.56 -3.04
N GLY A 327 3.96 11.49 -3.14
CA GLY A 327 5.23 11.47 -3.87
C GLY A 327 5.00 11.64 -5.37
N GLY A 328 5.48 12.75 -5.93
CA GLY A 328 5.30 13.06 -7.35
C GLY A 328 3.85 13.33 -7.74
N MET A 329 2.96 13.71 -6.81
CA MET A 329 1.56 14.02 -7.11
C MET A 329 1.35 15.52 -7.22
N GLY A 330 1.13 16.03 -8.44
CA GLY A 330 0.27 17.16 -8.78
C GLY A 330 0.52 18.56 -8.21
N GLN A 331 1.21 18.70 -7.09
CA GLN A 331 1.30 19.95 -6.36
C GLN A 331 2.66 20.61 -6.62
N PRO A 332 2.69 21.77 -7.30
CA PRO A 332 3.94 22.44 -7.62
C PRO A 332 4.67 22.85 -6.34
N ASN A 333 5.97 22.60 -6.29
CA ASN A 333 6.84 22.92 -5.15
C ASN A 333 6.47 22.17 -3.86
N ILE A 334 5.87 20.98 -3.94
CA ILE A 334 5.52 20.12 -2.80
C ILE A 334 6.13 18.71 -2.98
N GLN A 335 6.89 18.23 -1.99
CA GLN A 335 7.37 16.83 -1.94
C GLN A 335 6.36 15.96 -1.20
N GLY A 336 6.36 14.65 -1.50
CA GLY A 336 5.55 13.70 -0.77
C GLY A 336 5.82 13.70 0.74
N GLY A 337 4.79 13.36 1.51
CA GLY A 337 4.87 13.13 2.94
C GLY A 337 5.47 11.75 3.28
N HIS A 338 5.32 11.34 4.53
CA HIS A 338 6.10 10.25 5.14
C HIS A 338 5.96 8.93 4.39
N MET A 339 4.75 8.58 3.95
CA MET A 339 4.48 7.35 3.18
C MET A 339 5.26 7.26 1.86
N SER A 340 5.76 8.37 1.30
CA SER A 340 6.54 8.34 0.04
C SER A 340 8.02 8.02 0.26
N PHE A 341 8.52 8.03 1.50
CA PHE A 341 9.95 7.88 1.78
C PHE A 341 10.21 6.64 2.65
N ILE A 342 11.05 5.73 2.14
CA ILE A 342 11.45 4.49 2.84
C ILE A 342 11.79 4.75 4.32
N PRO A 343 12.64 5.74 4.68
CA PRO A 343 13.12 5.87 6.05
C PRO A 343 12.05 6.31 7.06
N TYR A 344 10.95 6.91 6.59
CA TYR A 344 9.92 7.52 7.45
C TYR A 344 8.53 6.89 7.32
N SER A 345 8.28 6.13 6.25
CA SER A 345 6.95 5.61 5.90
C SER A 345 6.26 4.83 7.02
N ALA A 346 7.00 4.01 7.76
CA ALA A 346 6.45 3.21 8.85
C ALA A 346 5.87 4.03 10.00
N PHE A 347 6.27 5.30 10.19
CA PHE A 347 5.68 6.14 11.23
C PHE A 347 4.20 6.44 10.96
N ASP A 348 3.77 6.48 9.70
CA ASP A 348 2.39 6.79 9.33
C ASP A 348 1.48 5.56 9.61
N PRO A 349 0.35 5.73 10.32
CA PRO A 349 -0.55 4.61 10.64
C PRO A 349 -1.08 3.81 9.45
N ILE A 350 -1.19 4.40 8.26
CA ILE A 350 -1.67 3.68 7.06
C ILE A 350 -0.66 2.64 6.57
N PHE A 351 0.61 2.74 6.97
CA PHE A 351 1.67 1.78 6.64
C PHE A 351 1.26 0.34 6.97
N PHE A 352 0.77 0.10 8.19
CA PHE A 352 0.40 -1.25 8.61
C PHE A 352 -0.82 -1.78 7.86
N LEU A 353 -1.76 -0.92 7.47
CA LEU A 353 -2.91 -1.32 6.66
C LEU A 353 -2.49 -1.73 5.24
N HIS A 354 -1.59 -0.95 4.65
CA HIS A 354 -0.98 -1.22 3.35
C HIS A 354 -0.17 -2.52 3.35
N HIS A 355 0.75 -2.67 4.32
CA HIS A 355 1.57 -3.88 4.41
C HIS A 355 0.76 -5.13 4.74
N THR A 356 -0.37 -5.00 5.45
CA THR A 356 -1.31 -6.13 5.64
C THR A 356 -1.99 -6.55 4.34
N MET A 357 -2.25 -5.61 3.42
CA MET A 357 -2.71 -5.91 2.07
C MET A 357 -1.61 -6.59 1.24
N VAL A 358 -0.37 -6.13 1.33
CA VAL A 358 0.78 -6.78 0.68
C VAL A 358 0.95 -8.23 1.15
N ASP A 359 0.83 -8.47 2.46
CA ASP A 359 0.89 -9.83 3.02
C ASP A 359 -0.30 -10.71 2.57
N ARG A 360 -1.50 -10.12 2.42
CA ARG A 360 -2.67 -10.81 1.86
C ARG A 360 -2.43 -11.27 0.42
N ILE A 361 -1.90 -10.37 -0.42
CA ILE A 361 -1.53 -10.68 -1.80
C ILE A 361 -0.51 -11.82 -1.82
N PHE A 362 0.51 -11.75 -0.97
CA PHE A 362 1.54 -12.79 -0.87
C PHE A 362 0.96 -14.14 -0.42
N ALA A 363 0.06 -14.18 0.56
CA ALA A 363 -0.60 -15.41 1.03
C ALA A 363 -1.46 -16.06 -0.07
N MET A 364 -2.19 -15.26 -0.85
CA MET A 364 -2.95 -15.74 -2.01
C MET A 364 -2.00 -16.27 -3.11
N TRP A 365 -0.92 -15.56 -3.39
CA TRP A 365 0.09 -15.99 -4.37
C TRP A 365 0.76 -17.31 -3.97
N GLN A 366 1.12 -17.48 -2.69
CA GLN A 366 1.67 -18.74 -2.16
C GLN A 366 0.74 -19.92 -2.39
N THR A 367 -0.58 -19.69 -2.30
CA THR A 367 -1.59 -20.72 -2.56
C THR A 367 -1.67 -21.05 -4.05
N LEU A 368 -1.54 -20.05 -4.93
CA LEU A 368 -1.53 -20.27 -6.38
C LEU A 368 -0.27 -20.98 -6.88
N TYR A 369 0.90 -20.65 -6.32
CA TYR A 369 2.21 -21.14 -6.77
C TYR A 369 2.97 -21.85 -5.64
N PRO A 370 2.45 -22.97 -5.10
CA PRO A 370 2.98 -23.60 -3.87
C PRO A 370 4.39 -24.20 -4.03
N GLN A 371 4.88 -24.40 -5.25
CA GLN A 371 6.22 -24.92 -5.52
C GLN A 371 7.28 -23.80 -5.70
N SER A 372 6.83 -22.56 -5.83
CA SER A 372 7.69 -21.41 -6.07
C SER A 372 8.07 -20.76 -4.74
N TRP A 373 9.36 -20.56 -4.50
CA TRP A 373 9.85 -20.10 -3.20
C TRP A 373 11.19 -19.37 -3.28
N VAL A 374 11.63 -18.82 -2.15
CA VAL A 374 12.89 -18.09 -2.02
C VAL A 374 14.07 -18.95 -2.46
N THR A 375 14.83 -18.46 -3.44
CA THR A 375 16.09 -19.06 -3.92
C THR A 375 17.27 -18.15 -3.59
N PRO A 376 18.48 -18.69 -3.35
CA PRO A 376 19.65 -17.89 -3.03
C PRO A 376 19.92 -16.74 -4.03
N ALA A 377 20.18 -15.55 -3.52
CA ALA A 377 20.53 -14.36 -4.29
C ALA A 377 21.40 -13.42 -3.46
N GLU A 378 22.26 -12.61 -4.10
CA GLU A 378 23.04 -11.60 -3.39
C GLU A 378 22.17 -10.39 -3.02
N ALA A 379 22.38 -9.85 -1.82
CA ALA A 379 21.79 -8.60 -1.40
C ALA A 379 22.29 -7.45 -2.29
N ILE A 380 21.39 -6.74 -2.96
CA ILE A 380 21.76 -5.62 -3.84
C ILE A 380 21.93 -4.33 -3.04
N LEU A 381 21.29 -4.24 -1.87
CA LEU A 381 21.33 -3.11 -0.96
C LEU A 381 21.76 -3.53 0.45
N ASN A 382 22.30 -2.58 1.22
CA ASN A 382 22.58 -2.77 2.65
C ASN A 382 21.29 -2.70 3.46
N SER A 383 21.09 -3.59 4.42
CA SER A 383 20.16 -3.37 5.54
C SER A 383 20.96 -3.25 6.83
N TYR A 384 20.30 -2.99 7.96
CA TYR A 384 20.97 -2.88 9.25
C TYR A 384 21.88 -4.06 9.55
N THR A 385 21.50 -5.26 9.13
CA THR A 385 22.18 -6.53 9.45
C THR A 385 22.71 -7.29 8.24
N THR A 386 22.49 -6.79 7.02
CA THR A 386 22.96 -7.43 5.78
C THR A 386 23.74 -6.45 4.93
N SER A 387 24.95 -6.83 4.53
CA SER A 387 25.75 -6.01 3.59
C SER A 387 25.47 -6.39 2.14
N ARG A 388 25.58 -5.42 1.24
CA ARG A 388 25.53 -5.63 -0.21
C ARG A 388 26.56 -6.71 -0.63
N GLY A 389 26.14 -7.61 -1.52
CA GLY A 389 26.93 -8.76 -1.96
C GLY A 389 26.81 -9.99 -1.05
N GLN A 390 26.27 -9.85 0.16
CA GLN A 390 26.01 -11.01 1.02
C GLN A 390 24.91 -11.88 0.41
N THR A 391 25.14 -13.19 0.31
CA THR A 391 24.12 -14.14 -0.12
C THR A 391 22.99 -14.20 0.91
N GLN A 392 21.76 -14.02 0.41
CA GLN A 392 20.49 -14.20 1.12
C GLN A 392 19.80 -15.45 0.55
N ASP A 393 19.06 -16.17 1.39
CA ASP A 393 18.31 -17.37 1.03
C ASP A 393 17.10 -17.57 1.99
N SER A 394 16.40 -18.70 1.85
CA SER A 394 15.19 -18.99 2.65
C SER A 394 15.44 -19.19 4.16
N GLN A 395 16.69 -19.40 4.55
CA GLN A 395 17.14 -19.61 5.93
C GLN A 395 17.79 -18.37 6.54
N THR A 396 17.98 -17.32 5.73
CA THR A 396 18.54 -16.05 6.19
C THR A 396 17.68 -15.48 7.34
N PRO A 397 18.29 -15.12 8.48
CA PRO A 397 17.58 -14.54 9.61
C PRO A 397 16.81 -13.27 9.23
N LEU A 398 15.50 -13.26 9.48
CA LEU A 398 14.63 -12.10 9.33
C LEU A 398 14.76 -11.21 10.57
N THR A 399 15.92 -10.58 10.73
CA THR A 399 16.20 -9.70 11.88
C THR A 399 15.35 -8.42 11.84
N PRO A 400 14.95 -7.87 13.01
CA PRO A 400 15.34 -8.29 14.36
C PRO A 400 14.32 -9.25 15.00
N PHE A 401 13.52 -9.96 14.21
CA PHE A 401 12.36 -10.69 14.70
C PHE A 401 12.74 -12.05 15.30
N PHE A 402 12.88 -12.08 16.63
CA PHE A 402 13.09 -13.32 17.36
C PHE A 402 11.86 -14.23 17.29
N ALA A 403 12.04 -15.48 16.88
CA ALA A 403 11.03 -16.53 16.89
C ALA A 403 10.88 -17.20 18.27
N ASN A 404 11.91 -17.09 19.11
CA ASN A 404 11.90 -17.65 20.46
C ASN A 404 12.81 -16.87 21.42
N ALA A 405 12.65 -17.11 22.72
CA ALA A 405 13.42 -16.44 23.77
C ALA A 405 14.91 -16.84 23.81
N ASN A 406 15.31 -17.91 23.11
CA ASN A 406 16.70 -18.39 23.06
C ASN A 406 17.54 -17.64 22.01
N GLY A 407 16.98 -16.61 21.36
CA GLY A 407 17.68 -15.80 20.36
C GLY A 407 17.59 -16.31 18.93
N GLY A 408 16.79 -17.35 18.66
CA GLY A 408 16.52 -17.79 17.29
C GLY A 408 15.64 -16.78 16.55
N PHE A 409 15.98 -16.47 15.30
CA PHE A 409 15.19 -15.57 14.45
C PHE A 409 14.19 -16.32 13.59
N TRP A 410 13.14 -15.62 13.16
CA TRP A 410 12.34 -16.06 12.02
C TRP A 410 13.20 -16.13 10.76
N THR A 411 12.78 -16.96 9.82
CA THR A 411 13.37 -17.17 8.48
C THR A 411 12.24 -17.21 7.48
N SER A 412 12.52 -17.02 6.19
CA SER A 412 11.48 -17.14 5.16
C SER A 412 10.75 -18.50 5.26
N ASP A 413 11.48 -19.61 5.42
CA ASP A 413 10.87 -20.94 5.55
C ASP A 413 9.96 -21.08 6.77
N SER A 414 10.35 -20.50 7.91
CA SER A 414 9.55 -20.60 9.13
C SER A 414 8.27 -19.74 9.10
N VAL A 415 8.27 -18.63 8.35
CA VAL A 415 7.10 -17.74 8.16
C VAL A 415 6.29 -18.03 6.88
N ARG A 416 6.69 -19.05 6.10
CA ARG A 416 5.95 -19.51 4.92
C ARG A 416 4.51 -19.88 5.27
N ASP A 417 4.36 -20.61 6.37
CA ASP A 417 3.07 -20.83 7.03
C ASP A 417 2.76 -19.66 7.97
N PHE A 418 2.04 -18.69 7.43
CA PHE A 418 1.62 -17.49 8.16
C PHE A 418 0.58 -17.79 9.24
N THR A 419 -0.11 -18.93 9.19
CA THR A 419 -1.11 -19.30 10.21
C THR A 419 -0.50 -19.52 11.58
N LYS A 420 0.83 -19.73 11.65
CA LYS A 420 1.62 -19.72 12.88
C LYS A 420 1.54 -18.41 13.66
N PHE A 421 1.19 -17.30 13.03
CA PHE A 421 0.94 -16.04 13.74
C PHE A 421 -0.54 -15.88 14.14
N GLY A 422 -1.33 -16.95 14.01
CA GLY A 422 -2.73 -16.99 14.42
C GLY A 422 -3.67 -16.24 13.47
N TYR A 423 -3.27 -15.95 12.23
CA TYR A 423 -4.12 -15.25 11.28
C TYR A 423 -4.29 -15.98 9.94
N THR A 424 -5.37 -15.62 9.24
CA THR A 424 -5.62 -15.96 7.84
C THR A 424 -6.34 -14.81 7.14
N TYR A 425 -6.72 -15.02 5.89
CA TYR A 425 -7.51 -14.08 5.08
C TYR A 425 -8.80 -14.73 4.60
N THR A 426 -9.84 -13.92 4.37
CA THR A 426 -11.17 -14.37 3.95
C THR A 426 -11.08 -15.34 2.76
N GLU A 427 -10.22 -15.04 1.80
CA GLU A 427 -10.01 -15.82 0.58
C GLU A 427 -9.40 -17.20 0.81
N LEU A 428 -8.89 -17.48 2.01
CA LEU A 428 -8.15 -18.69 2.36
C LEU A 428 -8.83 -19.53 3.45
N THR A 429 -9.88 -19.00 4.10
CA THR A 429 -10.55 -19.62 5.27
C THR A 429 -11.09 -21.03 5.02
N ASP A 430 -11.69 -21.27 3.85
CA ASP A 430 -12.29 -22.57 3.50
C ASP A 430 -11.35 -23.51 2.71
N LEU A 431 -10.08 -23.13 2.55
CA LEU A 431 -9.20 -23.72 1.54
C LEU A 431 -7.99 -24.49 2.10
N ALA A 432 -7.66 -24.29 3.38
CA ALA A 432 -6.51 -24.93 4.02
C ALA A 432 -6.60 -26.46 3.96
N GLY A 433 -5.61 -27.10 3.31
CA GLY A 433 -5.51 -28.57 3.21
C GLY A 433 -6.44 -29.23 2.18
N THR A 434 -7.19 -28.46 1.39
CA THR A 434 -8.07 -29.00 0.36
C THR A 434 -7.36 -29.10 -1.00
N SER A 435 -7.67 -30.13 -1.79
CA SER A 435 -7.21 -30.25 -3.19
C SER A 435 -7.72 -29.11 -4.10
N ASN A 436 -8.62 -28.26 -3.61
CA ASN A 436 -9.30 -27.19 -4.35
C ASN A 436 -8.84 -25.78 -3.94
N ALA A 437 -7.79 -25.65 -3.12
CA ALA A 437 -7.32 -24.34 -2.62
C ALA A 437 -6.97 -23.36 -3.75
N GLN A 438 -6.22 -23.82 -4.76
CA GLN A 438 -5.89 -22.99 -5.93
C GLN A 438 -7.15 -22.52 -6.67
N ALA A 439 -8.12 -23.41 -6.89
CA ALA A 439 -9.37 -23.06 -7.57
C ALA A 439 -10.19 -22.02 -6.78
N GLY A 440 -10.23 -22.15 -5.45
CA GLY A 440 -10.87 -21.17 -4.56
C GLY A 440 -10.21 -19.79 -4.64
N VAL A 441 -8.88 -19.74 -4.61
CA VAL A 441 -8.14 -18.47 -4.73
C VAL A 441 -8.32 -17.85 -6.11
N ARG A 442 -8.33 -18.63 -7.20
CA ARG A 442 -8.62 -18.12 -8.55
C ARG A 442 -10.01 -17.49 -8.64
N ARG A 443 -11.04 -18.14 -8.07
CA ARG A 443 -12.40 -17.56 -7.97
C ARG A 443 -12.40 -16.25 -7.19
N ALA A 444 -11.69 -16.18 -6.07
CA ALA A 444 -11.58 -14.97 -5.28
C ALA A 444 -10.91 -13.83 -6.08
N ILE A 445 -9.81 -14.11 -6.79
CA ILE A 445 -9.09 -13.16 -7.63
C ILE A 445 -9.98 -12.65 -8.76
N ASN A 446 -10.67 -13.54 -9.47
CA ASN A 446 -11.61 -13.17 -10.52
C ASN A 446 -12.75 -12.29 -10.00
N ARG A 447 -13.28 -12.59 -8.81
CA ARG A 447 -14.33 -11.80 -8.15
C ARG A 447 -13.85 -10.41 -7.76
N LEU A 448 -12.66 -10.31 -7.16
CA LEU A 448 -12.13 -9.07 -6.60
C LEU A 448 -11.55 -8.15 -7.69
N TYR A 449 -10.70 -8.70 -8.57
CA TYR A 449 -9.86 -7.92 -9.48
C TYR A 449 -10.19 -8.13 -10.95
N GLY A 450 -10.94 -9.20 -11.28
CA GLY A 450 -11.35 -9.48 -12.65
C GLY A 450 -12.29 -8.43 -13.23
N ALA A 451 -13.05 -7.69 -12.41
CA ALA A 451 -13.93 -6.60 -12.88
C ALA A 451 -13.19 -5.51 -13.67
N SER A 452 -11.93 -5.26 -13.31
CA SER A 452 -11.10 -4.23 -13.94
C SER A 452 -10.25 -4.77 -15.09
N SER A 453 -10.26 -6.07 -15.39
CA SER A 453 -9.39 -6.65 -16.43
C SER A 453 -10.04 -6.65 -17.83
N PRO A 454 -9.24 -6.46 -18.89
CA PRO A 454 -9.72 -6.60 -20.28
C PRO A 454 -10.40 -7.95 -20.53
N ALA A 455 -9.87 -9.04 -19.95
CA ALA A 455 -10.46 -10.37 -20.06
C ALA A 455 -11.95 -10.38 -19.68
N ASN A 456 -12.34 -9.73 -18.59
CA ASN A 456 -13.73 -9.68 -18.17
C ASN A 456 -14.57 -8.70 -19.01
N MET A 457 -13.98 -7.60 -19.49
CA MET A 457 -14.65 -6.70 -20.42
C MET A 457 -15.06 -7.44 -21.70
N PHE A 458 -14.14 -8.23 -22.25
CA PHE A 458 -14.39 -9.10 -23.40
C PHE A 458 -15.41 -10.21 -23.10
N LEU A 459 -15.31 -10.89 -21.95
CA LEU A 459 -16.30 -11.90 -21.55
C LEU A 459 -17.71 -11.31 -21.39
N ARG A 460 -17.84 -10.08 -20.87
CA ARG A 460 -19.13 -9.37 -20.77
C ARG A 460 -19.70 -9.07 -22.15
N GLU A 461 -18.86 -8.62 -23.08
CA GLU A 461 -19.26 -8.36 -24.46
C GLU A 461 -19.73 -9.64 -25.17
N LEU A 462 -18.96 -10.74 -25.09
CA LEU A 462 -19.37 -12.04 -25.65
C LEU A 462 -20.73 -12.50 -25.10
N ARG A 463 -20.95 -12.33 -23.78
CA ARG A 463 -22.24 -12.64 -23.15
C ARG A 463 -23.36 -11.72 -23.65
N ALA A 464 -23.09 -10.43 -23.84
CA ALA A 464 -24.05 -9.46 -24.37
C ALA A 464 -24.45 -9.77 -25.82
N GLN A 465 -23.55 -10.40 -26.59
CA GLN A 465 -23.77 -10.91 -27.94
C GLN A 465 -24.44 -12.30 -27.97
N GLY A 466 -24.76 -12.89 -26.81
CA GLY A 466 -25.41 -14.19 -26.72
C GLY A 466 -24.48 -15.40 -26.92
N ILE A 467 -23.17 -15.18 -27.02
CA ILE A 467 -22.17 -16.24 -27.16
C ILE A 467 -21.90 -16.81 -25.75
N LYS A 468 -22.38 -18.04 -25.50
CA LYS A 468 -22.14 -18.74 -24.24
C LYS A 468 -20.72 -19.27 -24.21
N GLY A 469 -19.82 -18.58 -23.50
CA GLY A 469 -18.50 -19.09 -23.12
C GLY A 469 -18.65 -20.25 -22.15
N GLY A 470 -18.63 -21.48 -22.68
CA GLY A 470 -18.67 -22.69 -21.88
C GLY A 470 -18.43 -23.93 -22.74
N ARG A 471 -17.26 -24.56 -22.58
CA ARG A 471 -16.97 -25.87 -23.15
C ARG A 471 -17.95 -26.89 -22.56
N GLY A 472 -18.97 -27.27 -23.34
CA GLY A 472 -19.67 -28.53 -23.11
C GLY A 472 -18.66 -29.68 -23.15
N LYS A 473 -18.73 -30.62 -22.20
CA LYS A 473 -17.90 -31.82 -22.19
C LYS A 473 -18.06 -32.56 -23.53
N GLY A 474 -17.01 -32.55 -24.35
CA GLY A 474 -16.92 -33.29 -25.60
C GLY A 474 -17.55 -32.56 -26.80
N GLY A 475 -16.79 -31.65 -27.42
CA GLY A 475 -17.15 -31.08 -28.72
C GLY A 475 -16.28 -29.88 -29.06
N SER A 476 -15.63 -29.92 -30.22
CA SER A 476 -14.97 -28.75 -30.82
C SER A 476 -16.05 -27.69 -31.11
N SER A 477 -16.20 -26.68 -30.26
CA SER A 477 -16.98 -25.49 -30.63
C SER A 477 -16.06 -24.56 -31.40
N ARG A 478 -16.12 -24.65 -32.74
CA ARG A 478 -15.63 -23.56 -33.59
C ARG A 478 -16.48 -22.33 -33.29
N ILE A 479 -15.82 -21.21 -32.98
CA ILE A 479 -16.41 -19.86 -33.07
C ILE A 479 -16.64 -19.62 -34.57
N GLY A 480 -17.75 -20.15 -35.08
CA GLY A 480 -18.13 -20.02 -36.47
C GLY A 480 -18.97 -18.78 -36.66
N GLN A 481 -18.52 -17.91 -37.57
CA GLN A 481 -19.29 -16.88 -38.29
C GLN A 481 -20.81 -17.03 -38.11
N GLN A 482 -21.44 -16.12 -37.35
CA GLN A 482 -22.85 -15.82 -37.54
C GLN A 482 -23.04 -14.32 -37.71
N SER A 483 -23.83 -14.03 -38.74
CA SER A 483 -24.08 -12.76 -39.39
C SER A 483 -24.51 -11.64 -38.45
N SER A 484 -23.96 -10.45 -38.74
CA SER A 484 -24.41 -9.15 -38.29
C SER A 484 -25.93 -8.97 -38.43
N GLN A 485 -26.65 -9.05 -37.31
CA GLN A 485 -27.99 -8.48 -37.19
C GLN A 485 -27.96 -7.33 -36.19
N HIS A 486 -27.99 -6.13 -36.78
CA HIS A 486 -28.34 -4.82 -36.23
C HIS A 486 -28.72 -4.76 -34.73
N ARG A 487 -27.88 -4.06 -33.95
CA ARG A 487 -28.31 -3.28 -32.80
C ARG A 487 -27.92 -1.80 -32.98
N PRO A 488 -28.70 -0.84 -32.45
CA PRO A 488 -28.39 0.58 -32.57
C PRO A 488 -27.37 1.01 -31.49
N GLY A 489 -26.26 1.61 -31.91
CA GLY A 489 -25.52 2.60 -31.10
C GLY A 489 -24.19 2.19 -30.44
N GLY A 490 -23.72 0.93 -30.54
CA GLY A 490 -22.40 0.52 -30.01
C GLY A 490 -21.47 0.04 -31.12
N ARG A 491 -20.22 0.53 -31.16
CA ARG A 491 -19.16 -0.08 -31.98
C ARG A 491 -18.82 -1.45 -31.39
N GLU A 492 -18.73 -2.48 -32.23
CA GLU A 492 -18.25 -3.80 -31.80
C GLU A 492 -16.83 -3.67 -31.23
N LEU A 493 -16.61 -4.18 -30.01
CA LEU A 493 -15.29 -4.38 -29.43
C LEU A 493 -14.62 -5.53 -30.18
N GLY A 494 -14.14 -5.27 -31.39
CA GLY A 494 -13.26 -6.19 -32.12
C GLY A 494 -12.00 -6.49 -31.30
N GLY A 495 -11.29 -7.57 -31.64
CA GLY A 495 -10.01 -7.92 -31.01
C GLY A 495 -9.98 -9.21 -30.18
N ILE A 496 -11.04 -10.04 -30.25
CA ILE A 496 -10.99 -11.44 -29.79
C ILE A 496 -10.77 -12.37 -30.99
N GLU A 497 -9.73 -13.20 -30.92
CA GLU A 497 -9.37 -14.21 -31.91
C GLU A 497 -9.01 -15.54 -31.20
N ASP A 498 -9.75 -16.61 -31.52
CA ASP A 498 -9.64 -17.93 -30.89
C ASP A 498 -9.62 -17.89 -29.34
N ASP A 499 -10.68 -17.36 -28.72
CA ASP A 499 -10.80 -17.19 -27.26
C ASP A 499 -9.67 -16.36 -26.62
N SER A 500 -8.94 -15.59 -27.41
CA SER A 500 -7.80 -14.78 -26.94
C SER A 500 -7.97 -13.33 -27.36
N TYR A 501 -7.47 -12.42 -26.54
CA TYR A 501 -7.39 -11.00 -26.85
C TYR A 501 -5.93 -10.54 -26.81
N ARG A 502 -5.66 -9.34 -27.31
CA ARG A 502 -4.33 -8.73 -27.21
C ARG A 502 -4.26 -7.80 -26.01
N GLU A 503 -3.35 -8.11 -25.10
CA GLU A 503 -3.04 -7.27 -23.95
C GLU A 503 -1.81 -6.41 -24.26
N TRP A 504 -1.92 -5.11 -23.98
CA TRP A 504 -0.90 -4.10 -24.18
C TRP A 504 -0.47 -3.53 -22.85
N ILE A 505 0.84 -3.50 -22.63
CA ILE A 505 1.45 -2.98 -21.41
C ILE A 505 2.63 -2.07 -21.75
N VAL A 506 2.86 -1.03 -20.95
CA VAL A 506 4.16 -0.35 -20.89
C VAL A 506 5.01 -1.01 -19.80
N ASN A 507 6.20 -1.44 -20.18
CA ASN A 507 7.26 -1.89 -19.31
C ASN A 507 8.22 -0.74 -19.02
N VAL A 508 8.56 -0.56 -17.75
CA VAL A 508 9.40 0.54 -17.26
C VAL A 508 10.63 -0.02 -16.57
N ARG A 509 11.80 0.53 -16.88
CA ARG A 509 13.01 0.43 -16.04
C ARG A 509 13.48 1.81 -15.69
N ALA A 510 13.86 2.01 -14.44
CA ALA A 510 14.39 3.28 -13.99
C ALA A 510 15.37 3.09 -12.83
N LYS A 511 16.35 3.99 -12.68
CA LYS A 511 17.25 3.99 -11.53
C LYS A 511 16.51 4.43 -10.27
N LYS A 512 16.56 3.64 -9.19
CA LYS A 512 15.81 3.87 -7.94
C LYS A 512 16.07 5.26 -7.32
N GLN A 513 17.25 5.84 -7.56
CA GLN A 513 17.64 7.18 -7.09
C GLN A 513 17.97 8.16 -8.22
N ALA A 514 17.34 8.03 -9.40
CA ALA A 514 17.56 8.92 -10.54
C ALA A 514 17.36 10.41 -10.21
N LEU A 515 16.38 10.72 -9.36
CA LEU A 515 15.96 12.10 -9.03
C LEU A 515 16.21 12.48 -7.56
N ASP A 516 17.08 11.75 -6.86
CA ASP A 516 17.46 12.02 -5.44
C ASP A 516 16.26 12.04 -4.47
N GLY A 517 15.24 11.26 -4.78
CA GLY A 517 14.05 11.06 -3.97
C GLY A 517 12.99 10.30 -4.76
N PRO A 518 11.83 10.01 -4.14
CA PRO A 518 10.72 9.34 -4.77
C PRO A 518 10.19 10.16 -5.95
N TYR A 519 9.81 9.46 -7.01
CA TYR A 519 9.24 10.07 -8.20
C TYR A 519 8.21 9.14 -8.83
N SER A 520 7.36 9.71 -9.67
CA SER A 520 6.23 9.00 -10.28
C SER A 520 6.23 9.22 -11.79
N ILE A 521 5.98 8.15 -12.54
CA ILE A 521 5.94 8.13 -13.99
C ILE A 521 4.47 7.96 -14.39
N TYR A 522 3.91 8.99 -15.00
CA TYR A 522 2.52 9.06 -15.42
C TYR A 522 2.37 8.75 -16.90
N PHE A 523 1.30 8.03 -17.23
CA PHE A 523 0.94 7.68 -18.60
C PHE A 523 -0.44 8.26 -18.94
N PHE A 524 -0.53 8.94 -20.07
CA PHE A 524 -1.75 9.56 -20.57
C PHE A 524 -2.01 9.19 -22.03
N PHE A 525 -3.27 9.20 -22.44
CA PHE A 525 -3.66 9.19 -23.86
C PHE A 525 -4.07 10.59 -24.32
N GLY A 526 -3.12 11.28 -24.95
CA GLY A 526 -3.17 12.69 -25.31
C GLY A 526 -2.50 13.56 -24.24
N THR A 527 -2.52 14.88 -24.47
CA THR A 527 -1.88 15.86 -23.59
C THR A 527 -2.51 15.87 -22.19
N PRO A 528 -1.73 15.78 -21.11
CA PRO A 528 -2.25 15.93 -19.76
C PRO A 528 -2.72 17.38 -19.48
N PRO A 529 -3.58 17.61 -18.47
CA PRO A 529 -3.92 18.96 -18.02
C PRO A 529 -2.67 19.78 -17.67
N GLU A 530 -2.70 21.09 -17.92
CA GLU A 530 -1.58 22.00 -17.60
C GLU A 530 -1.36 22.11 -16.09
N ASP A 531 -2.44 22.22 -15.31
CA ASP A 531 -2.36 22.15 -13.86
C ASP A 531 -2.21 20.70 -13.41
N LYS A 532 -1.07 20.41 -12.79
CA LYS A 532 -0.73 19.10 -12.27
C LYS A 532 -1.69 18.67 -11.16
N ALA A 533 -2.35 19.61 -10.47
CA ALA A 533 -3.35 19.29 -9.45
C ALA A 533 -4.58 18.59 -10.05
N ASP A 534 -4.86 18.82 -11.33
CA ASP A 534 -6.00 18.23 -12.05
C ASP A 534 -5.70 16.82 -12.58
N TRP A 535 -4.45 16.37 -12.53
CA TRP A 535 -4.07 15.03 -13.01
C TRP A 535 -4.78 13.90 -12.23
N ALA A 536 -5.08 14.14 -10.96
CA ALA A 536 -5.83 13.21 -10.12
C ALA A 536 -7.28 13.00 -10.58
N GLN A 537 -7.77 13.79 -11.53
CA GLN A 537 -9.12 13.69 -12.11
C GLN A 537 -9.08 13.59 -13.64
N ALA A 538 -7.89 13.51 -14.23
CA ALA A 538 -7.72 13.54 -15.67
C ALA A 538 -8.29 12.27 -16.30
N GLU A 539 -9.33 12.42 -17.12
CA GLU A 539 -9.97 11.28 -17.78
C GLU A 539 -9.03 10.53 -18.73
N ASN A 540 -8.05 11.22 -19.29
CA ASN A 540 -7.05 10.65 -20.18
C ASN A 540 -5.86 10.02 -19.44
N HIS A 541 -5.83 10.02 -18.10
CA HIS A 541 -4.82 9.30 -17.32
C HIS A 541 -5.06 7.79 -17.39
N VAL A 542 -4.01 7.05 -17.74
CA VAL A 542 -4.04 5.60 -17.94
C VAL A 542 -3.56 4.85 -16.69
N GLY A 543 -2.52 5.36 -16.05
CA GLY A 543 -1.94 4.78 -14.84
C GLY A 543 -0.62 5.42 -14.45
N THR A 544 -0.13 5.05 -13.28
CA THR A 544 1.12 5.60 -12.71
C THR A 544 1.98 4.49 -12.15
N MET A 545 3.28 4.57 -12.41
CA MET A 545 4.30 3.79 -11.69
C MET A 545 5.03 4.72 -10.71
N GLY A 546 5.03 4.38 -9.42
CA GLY A 546 5.83 5.07 -8.42
C GLY A 546 7.17 4.37 -8.24
N VAL A 547 8.24 5.15 -8.15
CA VAL A 547 9.55 4.68 -7.69
C VAL A 547 9.73 5.13 -6.25
N PHE A 548 9.75 4.16 -5.35
CA PHE A 548 9.92 4.38 -3.92
C PHE A 548 11.40 4.43 -3.57
N ALA A 549 11.83 5.55 -3.01
CA ALA A 549 13.23 5.86 -2.78
C ALA A 549 13.46 6.45 -1.37
N ALA A 550 14.74 6.57 -1.01
CA ALA A 550 15.15 7.27 0.22
C ALA A 550 15.46 8.74 -0.09
N ASP A 551 15.43 9.59 0.94
CA ASP A 551 15.98 10.94 0.83
C ASP A 551 17.50 10.95 1.03
N GLY A 552 18.13 12.11 0.82
CA GLY A 552 19.56 12.29 1.03
C GLY A 552 20.03 12.20 2.49
N ALA A 553 19.12 12.21 3.47
CA ALA A 553 19.41 12.26 4.90
C ALA A 553 19.32 10.91 5.61
N GLY A 554 18.42 10.04 5.14
CA GLY A 554 17.91 8.95 5.94
C GLY A 554 18.62 7.63 5.77
N MET A 555 19.51 7.43 4.78
CA MET A 555 20.12 6.11 4.52
C MET A 555 21.50 6.20 3.82
N GLY A 556 22.46 6.88 4.44
CA GLY A 556 23.77 7.21 3.83
C GLY A 556 24.49 6.01 3.19
N GLY A 557 24.52 4.87 3.89
CA GLY A 557 25.16 3.63 3.41
C GLY A 557 24.40 2.85 2.33
N MET A 558 23.11 3.15 2.10
CA MET A 558 22.33 2.54 1.01
C MET A 558 22.31 3.38 -0.26
N ARG A 559 22.45 4.71 -0.12
CA ARG A 559 22.13 5.65 -1.20
C ARG A 559 22.98 5.44 -2.45
N GLU A 560 24.29 5.23 -2.30
CA GLU A 560 25.18 4.99 -3.45
C GLU A 560 24.80 3.71 -4.20
N ALA A 561 24.50 2.63 -3.49
CA ALA A 561 24.03 1.39 -4.10
C ALA A 561 22.67 1.57 -4.80
N MET A 562 21.77 2.38 -4.23
CA MET A 562 20.47 2.69 -4.84
C MET A 562 20.58 3.55 -6.12
N ARG A 563 21.66 4.33 -6.30
CA ARG A 563 21.88 5.10 -7.54
C ARG A 563 22.17 4.19 -8.74
N GLU A 564 22.83 3.07 -8.50
CA GLU A 564 23.15 2.08 -9.54
C GLU A 564 22.06 1.02 -9.71
N LEU A 565 21.13 0.91 -8.76
CA LEU A 565 20.03 -0.05 -8.81
C LEU A 565 18.96 0.40 -9.80
N GLU A 566 18.76 -0.39 -10.85
CA GLU A 566 17.56 -0.32 -11.68
C GLU A 566 16.40 -1.08 -11.02
N VAL A 567 15.21 -0.46 -11.04
CA VAL A 567 13.95 -1.09 -10.67
C VAL A 567 13.03 -1.17 -11.88
N SER A 568 12.10 -2.12 -11.86
CA SER A 568 11.14 -2.29 -12.94
C SER A 568 9.69 -2.32 -12.48
N GLY A 569 8.79 -2.04 -13.41
CA GLY A 569 7.35 -2.10 -13.22
C GLY A 569 6.61 -2.08 -14.55
N THR A 570 5.29 -2.22 -14.47
CA THR A 570 4.43 -2.26 -15.65
C THR A 570 3.19 -1.37 -15.45
N VAL A 571 2.71 -0.72 -16.51
CA VAL A 571 1.42 -0.04 -16.56
C VAL A 571 0.56 -0.63 -17.69
N PRO A 572 -0.59 -1.25 -17.38
CA PRO A 572 -1.50 -1.79 -18.40
C PRO A 572 -2.19 -0.69 -19.21
N LEU A 573 -2.30 -0.89 -20.54
CA LEU A 573 -2.84 0.10 -21.47
C LEU A 573 -4.19 -0.30 -22.07
N THR A 574 -4.47 -1.61 -22.16
CA THR A 574 -5.59 -2.16 -22.93
C THR A 574 -6.96 -1.60 -22.55
N THR A 575 -7.21 -1.35 -21.27
CA THR A 575 -8.52 -0.80 -20.86
C THR A 575 -8.70 0.65 -21.33
N GLY A 576 -7.62 1.43 -21.35
CA GLY A 576 -7.65 2.76 -21.95
C GLY A 576 -7.83 2.68 -23.47
N LEU A 577 -7.21 1.70 -24.14
CA LEU A 577 -7.37 1.48 -25.58
C LEU A 577 -8.82 1.07 -25.94
N ILE A 578 -9.41 0.18 -25.14
CA ILE A 578 -10.84 -0.17 -25.23
C ILE A 578 -11.71 1.08 -25.10
N ARG A 579 -11.41 1.95 -24.11
CA ARG A 579 -12.12 3.22 -23.93
C ARG A 579 -11.95 4.13 -25.16
N ALA A 580 -10.75 4.23 -25.72
CA ALA A 580 -10.49 5.01 -26.92
C ALA A 580 -11.30 4.51 -28.15
N VAL A 581 -11.52 3.19 -28.27
CA VAL A 581 -12.43 2.62 -29.29
C VAL A 581 -13.87 3.03 -29.05
N GLN A 582 -14.33 2.94 -27.79
CA GLN A 582 -15.70 3.32 -27.39
C GLN A 582 -15.99 4.81 -27.62
N GLU A 583 -15.00 5.67 -27.37
CA GLU A 583 -15.06 7.12 -27.61
C GLU A 583 -14.87 7.50 -29.09
N GLY A 584 -14.52 6.53 -29.93
CA GLY A 584 -14.30 6.71 -31.35
C GLY A 584 -12.95 7.34 -31.73
N ARG A 585 -12.05 7.52 -30.77
CA ARG A 585 -10.65 7.96 -30.98
C ARG A 585 -9.78 6.88 -31.65
N LEU A 586 -10.15 5.61 -31.50
CA LEU A 586 -9.51 4.46 -32.13
C LEU A 586 -10.54 3.67 -32.95
N GLY A 587 -10.13 3.17 -34.13
CA GLY A 587 -11.01 2.42 -35.04
C GLY A 587 -11.35 1.02 -34.51
N GLY A 588 -10.34 0.32 -34.01
CA GLY A 588 -10.45 -0.96 -33.33
C GLY A 588 -9.14 -1.35 -32.63
N LEU A 589 -9.09 -2.58 -32.12
CA LEU A 589 -7.92 -3.11 -31.39
C LEU A 589 -6.95 -3.92 -32.26
N ASP A 590 -6.99 -3.72 -33.58
CA ASP A 590 -6.01 -4.28 -34.49
C ASP A 590 -4.59 -3.80 -34.13
N GLN A 591 -3.60 -4.69 -34.28
CA GLN A 591 -2.23 -4.40 -33.85
C GLN A 591 -1.65 -3.17 -34.55
N GLY A 592 -1.90 -2.99 -35.85
CA GLY A 592 -1.38 -1.87 -36.61
C GLY A 592 -2.01 -0.54 -36.17
N GLU A 593 -3.31 -0.54 -35.92
CA GLU A 593 -4.03 0.65 -35.43
C GLU A 593 -3.59 1.04 -34.02
N VAL A 594 -3.47 0.07 -33.10
CA VAL A 594 -3.03 0.31 -31.73
C VAL A 594 -1.59 0.84 -31.70
N VAL A 595 -0.66 0.27 -32.47
CA VAL A 595 0.73 0.75 -32.51
C VAL A 595 0.80 2.20 -32.99
N ARG A 596 0.05 2.55 -34.05
CA ARG A 596 -0.02 3.93 -34.54
C ARG A 596 -0.59 4.86 -33.46
N PHE A 597 -1.72 4.48 -32.86
CA PHE A 597 -2.36 5.26 -31.81
C PHE A 597 -1.42 5.49 -30.63
N LEU A 598 -0.76 4.44 -30.12
CA LEU A 598 0.16 4.57 -29.00
C LEU A 598 1.36 5.46 -29.34
N LYS A 599 1.90 5.41 -30.56
CA LYS A 599 3.00 6.30 -30.98
C LYS A 599 2.59 7.77 -31.08
N GLU A 600 1.31 8.03 -31.38
CA GLU A 600 0.78 9.39 -31.55
C GLU A 600 0.25 9.97 -30.23
N GLU A 601 -0.39 9.15 -29.39
CA GLU A 601 -1.20 9.60 -28.27
C GLU A 601 -0.63 9.20 -26.90
N LEU A 602 0.28 8.23 -26.78
CA LEU A 602 0.83 7.86 -25.47
C LEU A 602 1.84 8.93 -25.01
N VAL A 603 1.42 9.75 -24.05
CA VAL A 603 2.26 10.76 -23.41
C VAL A 603 2.76 10.24 -22.07
N VAL A 604 4.07 10.36 -21.83
CA VAL A 604 4.71 9.98 -20.58
C VAL A 604 5.32 11.20 -19.91
N VAL A 605 5.01 11.39 -18.63
CA VAL A 605 5.54 12.51 -17.85
C VAL A 605 6.10 12.01 -16.53
N VAL A 606 7.27 12.51 -16.14
CA VAL A 606 7.91 12.14 -14.86
C VAL A 606 7.82 13.30 -13.89
N LEU A 607 7.25 13.04 -12.71
CA LEU A 607 7.20 13.99 -11.60
C LEU A 607 8.15 13.55 -10.48
N GLY A 608 9.20 14.34 -10.28
CA GLY A 608 10.19 14.14 -9.24
C GLY A 608 9.90 14.90 -7.94
N PRO A 609 10.87 14.90 -7.00
CA PRO A 609 10.80 15.67 -5.77
C PRO A 609 10.42 17.14 -5.99
N GLY A 610 9.56 17.67 -5.12
CA GLY A 610 9.07 19.06 -5.21
C GLY A 610 8.11 19.33 -6.37
N GLY A 611 7.53 18.30 -6.99
CA GLY A 611 6.60 18.47 -8.11
C GLY A 611 7.28 18.96 -9.40
N LYS A 612 8.62 18.86 -9.45
CA LYS A 612 9.38 19.17 -10.66
C LYS A 612 9.08 18.13 -11.71
N GLU A 613 8.76 18.62 -12.89
CA GLU A 613 8.52 17.82 -14.07
C GLU A 613 9.82 17.59 -14.82
N TYR A 614 9.95 16.38 -15.35
CA TYR A 614 11.08 15.94 -16.16
C TYR A 614 10.56 15.29 -17.43
N GLY A 615 11.18 15.64 -18.55
CA GLY A 615 11.06 14.89 -19.78
C GLY A 615 11.69 13.51 -19.62
N VAL A 616 11.18 12.53 -20.36
CA VAL A 616 11.65 11.14 -20.25
C VAL A 616 13.15 10.97 -20.57
N THR A 617 13.71 11.82 -21.43
CA THR A 617 15.15 11.82 -21.76
C THR A 617 16.02 12.52 -20.72
N GLU A 618 15.41 13.26 -19.78
CA GLU A 618 16.13 13.96 -18.70
C GLU A 618 16.35 13.06 -17.47
N VAL A 619 15.68 11.90 -17.42
CA VAL A 619 15.78 10.96 -16.31
C VAL A 619 16.79 9.87 -16.64
N GLU A 620 17.93 9.90 -15.96
CA GLU A 620 19.03 8.96 -16.20
C GLU A 620 18.59 7.51 -16.04
N GLY A 621 18.87 6.68 -17.06
CA GLY A 621 18.59 5.24 -17.04
C GLY A 621 17.11 4.88 -17.17
N LEU A 622 16.22 5.85 -17.43
CA LEU A 622 14.83 5.56 -17.75
C LEU A 622 14.73 4.87 -19.11
N ARG A 623 14.06 3.72 -19.14
CA ARG A 623 13.78 2.95 -20.36
C ARG A 623 12.33 2.54 -20.37
N LEU A 624 11.68 2.75 -21.50
CA LEU A 624 10.24 2.53 -21.64
C LEU A 624 10.01 1.72 -22.91
N GLY A 625 9.27 0.62 -22.81
CA GLY A 625 8.90 -0.21 -23.96
C GLY A 625 7.45 -0.65 -23.88
N VAL A 626 6.74 -0.58 -25.00
CA VAL A 626 5.39 -1.15 -25.12
C VAL A 626 5.52 -2.58 -25.58
N GLY A 627 4.95 -3.52 -24.82
CA GLY A 627 4.85 -4.94 -25.19
C GLY A 627 3.40 -5.32 -25.49
N SER A 628 3.23 -6.31 -26.38
CA SER A 628 1.93 -6.89 -26.71
C SER A 628 1.93 -8.42 -26.55
N PHE A 629 0.85 -8.92 -25.95
CA PHE A 629 0.74 -10.33 -25.54
C PHE A 629 -0.59 -10.89 -25.99
N ARG A 630 -0.59 -12.09 -26.56
CA ARG A 630 -1.83 -12.83 -26.78
C ARG A 630 -2.25 -13.48 -25.47
N VAL A 631 -3.41 -13.10 -24.94
CA VAL A 631 -3.92 -13.58 -23.65
C VAL A 631 -5.21 -14.35 -23.88
N ARG A 632 -5.19 -15.64 -23.54
CA ARG A 632 -6.37 -16.50 -23.61
C ARG A 632 -7.30 -16.21 -22.45
N LEU A 633 -8.57 -16.01 -22.76
CA LEU A 633 -9.63 -15.80 -21.77
C LEU A 633 -9.77 -17.02 -20.84
N PRO A 634 -10.13 -16.81 -19.56
CA PRO A 634 -10.43 -17.91 -18.65
C PRO A 634 -11.70 -18.65 -19.09
N GLY A 635 -11.66 -19.99 -19.12
CA GLY A 635 -12.78 -20.81 -19.55
C GLY A 635 -13.88 -20.99 -18.48
N SER A 636 -13.58 -20.64 -17.23
CA SER A 636 -14.45 -20.78 -16.06
C SER A 636 -14.04 -19.79 -14.96
N GLU A 637 -14.86 -19.64 -13.93
CA GLU A 637 -14.60 -18.72 -12.81
C GLU A 637 -13.38 -19.14 -11.96
N ASP A 638 -12.94 -20.39 -12.04
CA ASP A 638 -11.77 -20.94 -11.35
C ASP A 638 -10.52 -21.03 -12.23
N GLU A 639 -10.55 -20.46 -13.44
CA GLU A 639 -9.38 -20.25 -14.29
C GLU A 639 -8.97 -18.77 -14.28
N LEU A 640 -7.66 -18.52 -14.37
CA LEU A 640 -7.12 -17.18 -14.67
C LEU A 640 -6.74 -17.13 -16.16
N PRO A 641 -6.61 -15.94 -16.76
CA PRO A 641 -6.14 -15.80 -18.13
C PRO A 641 -4.77 -16.43 -18.30
N VAL A 642 -4.51 -16.98 -19.48
CA VAL A 642 -3.22 -17.59 -19.81
C VAL A 642 -2.50 -16.71 -20.81
N TRP A 643 -1.31 -16.26 -20.43
CA TRP A 643 -0.47 -15.37 -21.20
C TRP A 643 0.39 -16.17 -22.18
N GLY A 644 0.43 -15.72 -23.43
CA GLY A 644 1.44 -16.13 -24.40
C GLY A 644 2.75 -15.37 -24.21
N GLU A 645 3.71 -15.67 -25.09
CA GLU A 645 4.93 -14.88 -25.22
C GLU A 645 4.63 -13.49 -25.81
N GLU A 646 5.59 -12.58 -25.70
CA GLU A 646 5.50 -11.28 -26.36
C GLU A 646 5.52 -11.47 -27.89
N GLU A 647 4.52 -10.94 -28.60
CA GLU A 647 4.36 -11.09 -30.06
C GLU A 647 4.75 -9.82 -30.84
N GLY A 648 5.27 -8.82 -30.14
CA GLY A 648 5.68 -7.55 -30.72
C GLY A 648 5.62 -6.42 -29.71
N GLY A 649 6.42 -5.39 -29.99
CA GLY A 649 6.55 -4.23 -29.13
C GLY A 649 7.37 -3.14 -29.81
N PHE A 650 7.51 -2.01 -29.14
CA PHE A 650 8.39 -0.94 -29.58
C PHE A 650 8.90 -0.15 -28.38
N ASP A 651 10.14 0.32 -28.49
CA ASP A 651 10.73 1.20 -27.50
C ASP A 651 10.13 2.60 -27.63
N LEU A 652 9.83 3.22 -26.49
CA LEU A 652 9.43 4.62 -26.36
C LEU A 652 10.64 5.51 -26.07
N VAL A 653 11.57 5.01 -25.23
CA VAL A 653 12.75 5.74 -24.72
C VAL A 653 13.94 4.81 -24.55
#